data_AF-W4MGP6-F1
#
_entry.id   AF-W4MGP6-F1
#
_cell.length_a   1.000
_cell.length_b   1.000
_cell.length_c   1.000
_cell.angle_alpha   90.00
_cell.angle_beta   90.00
_cell.angle_gamma   90.00
#
_symmetry.space_group_name_H-M   'P 1'
#
loop_
_entity.id
_entity.type
_entity.pdbx_description
1 polymer ?
#
loop_
_entity_poly.entity_id
_entity_poly.type
_entity_poly.pdbx_seq_one_letter_code
_entity_poly.pdbx_strand_id
1 'polypeptide(L)'
;MTPHSPYKGLAPYDRHDQDKFFGREHEKELLLGHILSNKTTLLYAASGVGKSSLLGAALMPELEALDKENLDVAYHRSWIDDPARALKETVKQTLCRRKKAAPAELHPLDDSTLPDFFDGCADYGSDPIVLILDQFEEFFRYHTQQPAFFSFIDQLAEVMTDPKLPVSVVLAMREDFLAELSVFRGRVPELLNHSYRLQKLTWPQAKEAIVKPATQDTFGFHYEEALLNTLQQELSEAREPSAENRPLAVAPRAFPAIEGAYLQIVCTELWRHEQHNPERVIRKTTYDTLGGAKVIVKHYFEQIMSECTRAESRLASRAFSFLVTERGTKMAYPEEVLAKIVRVKRSKLQPVLEKLKNARILRDEARPDGTWYELYHDVFGQIIEAWNNAFRQQRWRRLKAGLAASIAACLCILGVASYQGYQIAQHNQRLARNAGTLDIHQTTAATLTLACIRHYDPGRACPPDPIPVKGTSMDLPGPADYVLTARTADWSVDYPVYIHGVTHQMAVRVVPPPSRIPSGMAYIPAGRFRMGDKDLLDVKGLENERPSHDVEVAGFYMDTHEVINAQYQQCVREGGCTPPQHRSCYDPYERQVGESFVKETQPVVCVDWQQAKTFCESKDKRLPTEAEWEKAAAGPEGYLWPFGNAFDGTKANTTENGRDHSAPVGTYDANKYKLYDMSGNVSEWVEDSYDKAFYAKPEASHPNPLSQSDGKGGRVQRGGSWWHGIEGVRTTRRHWARPHDVSTLVGFRCAKPLDNPLSP
;
A
#
# COMPACT_ATOMS: atom_id res chain seq x y z
N MET A 1 -9.71 12.99 36.28
CA MET A 1 -9.31 14.21 37.02
C MET A 1 -7.87 14.50 36.63
N THR A 2 -7.63 15.56 35.85
CA THR A 2 -6.26 16.02 35.59
C THR A 2 -5.63 16.43 36.92
N PRO A 3 -4.42 15.96 37.25
CA PRO A 3 -3.75 16.39 38.48
C PRO A 3 -3.60 17.92 38.48
N HIS A 4 -3.75 18.53 39.65
CA HIS A 4 -3.59 19.97 39.86
C HIS A 4 -2.16 20.38 39.46
N SER A 5 -2.03 20.98 38.27
CA SER A 5 -0.75 21.28 37.60
C SER A 5 -0.70 22.75 37.18
N PRO A 6 0.46 23.42 37.32
CA PRO A 6 0.66 24.77 36.80
C PRO A 6 0.73 24.79 35.26
N TYR A 7 1.02 23.64 34.63
CA TYR A 7 1.08 23.51 33.18
C TYR A 7 -0.12 22.75 32.63
N LYS A 8 -0.73 23.29 31.57
CA LYS A 8 -1.93 22.72 30.92
C LYS A 8 -1.58 21.62 29.89
N GLY A 9 -0.29 21.47 29.57
CA GLY A 9 0.18 20.51 28.57
C GLY A 9 -0.25 20.93 27.17
N LEU A 10 -0.75 19.99 26.37
CA LEU A 10 -1.20 20.24 24.99
C LEU A 10 -2.68 20.67 24.89
N ALA A 11 -3.38 20.82 26.00
CA ALA A 11 -4.75 21.33 25.97
C ALA A 11 -4.73 22.87 25.75
N PRO A 12 -5.65 23.42 24.93
CA PRO A 12 -5.70 24.85 24.69
C PRO A 12 -6.08 25.60 25.96
N TYR A 13 -5.44 26.75 26.22
CA TYR A 13 -5.85 27.65 27.30
C TYR A 13 -7.20 28.32 26.97
N ASP A 14 -8.04 28.45 27.97
CA ASP A 14 -9.35 29.11 27.92
C ASP A 14 -9.45 30.19 29.01
N ARG A 15 -10.61 30.85 29.10
CA ARG A 15 -10.85 31.97 30.03
C ARG A 15 -10.62 31.65 31.51
N HIS A 16 -10.61 30.38 31.89
CA HIS A 16 -10.40 29.97 33.27
C HIS A 16 -8.94 29.70 33.62
N ASP A 17 -8.00 29.86 32.68
CA ASP A 17 -6.57 29.58 32.88
C ASP A 17 -5.69 30.83 32.86
N GLN A 18 -6.25 32.01 33.14
CA GLN A 18 -5.50 33.27 33.18
C GLN A 18 -4.30 33.19 34.14
N ASP A 19 -4.45 32.46 35.25
CA ASP A 19 -3.44 32.21 36.28
C ASP A 19 -2.28 31.30 35.82
N LYS A 20 -2.37 30.72 34.61
CA LYS A 20 -1.39 29.80 34.04
C LYS A 20 -0.83 30.26 32.70
N PHE A 21 -1.37 31.33 32.11
CA PHE A 21 -1.00 31.80 30.79
C PHE A 21 -0.15 33.08 30.87
N PHE A 22 1.17 32.92 30.73
CA PHE A 22 2.14 34.03 30.83
C PHE A 22 3.09 34.08 29.63
N GLY A 23 3.89 35.16 29.55
CA GLY A 23 4.85 35.40 28.48
C GLY A 23 4.23 36.03 27.24
N ARG A 24 3.03 36.59 27.35
CA ARG A 24 2.27 37.25 26.27
C ARG A 24 1.69 38.59 26.68
N GLU A 25 2.17 39.15 27.79
CA GLU A 25 1.65 40.37 28.38
C GLU A 25 1.80 41.56 27.44
N HIS A 26 2.93 41.66 26.74
CA HIS A 26 3.14 42.71 25.74
C HIS A 26 2.16 42.60 24.56
N GLU A 27 1.97 41.39 24.00
CA GLU A 27 1.01 41.19 22.91
C GLU A 27 -0.43 41.39 23.34
N LYS A 28 -0.76 41.04 24.59
CA LYS A 28 -2.06 41.30 25.20
C LYS A 28 -2.32 42.81 25.26
N GLU A 29 -1.37 43.61 25.77
CA GLU A 29 -1.50 45.07 25.87
C GLU A 29 -1.64 45.74 24.49
N LEU A 30 -0.81 45.34 23.52
CA LEU A 30 -0.90 45.86 22.16
C LEU A 30 -2.24 45.54 21.49
N LEU A 31 -2.70 44.29 21.59
CA LEU A 31 -3.98 43.88 21.02
C LEU A 31 -5.15 44.58 21.72
N LEU A 32 -5.11 44.72 23.04
CA LEU A 32 -6.12 45.45 23.79
C LEU A 32 -6.21 46.90 23.31
N GLY A 33 -5.06 47.57 23.15
CA GLY A 33 -4.99 48.92 22.59
C GLY A 33 -5.58 49.00 21.18
N HIS A 34 -5.25 48.04 20.30
CA HIS A 34 -5.80 48.01 18.94
C HIS A 34 -7.32 47.82 18.92
N ILE A 35 -7.85 46.91 19.75
CA ILE A 35 -9.27 46.57 19.81
C ILE A 35 -10.10 47.74 20.33
N LEU A 36 -9.60 48.45 21.33
CA LEU A 36 -10.30 49.58 21.94
C LEU A 36 -10.19 50.86 21.10
N SER A 37 -9.16 51.00 20.25
CA SER A 37 -8.95 52.20 19.43
C SER A 37 -9.44 52.08 17.99
N ASN A 38 -9.70 50.87 17.49
CA ASN A 38 -10.07 50.62 16.10
C ASN A 38 -11.36 49.82 15.99
N LYS A 39 -12.17 50.15 14.98
CA LYS A 39 -13.41 49.42 14.67
C LYS A 39 -13.17 48.01 14.17
N THR A 40 -12.05 47.77 13.49
CA THR A 40 -11.66 46.46 12.98
C THR A 40 -10.21 46.18 13.33
N THR A 41 -9.94 45.00 13.91
CA THR A 41 -8.60 44.50 14.20
C THR A 41 -8.41 43.11 13.60
N LEU A 42 -7.32 42.88 12.87
CA LEU A 42 -6.98 41.57 12.30
C LEU A 42 -5.82 40.92 13.07
N LEU A 43 -6.08 39.83 13.79
CA LEU A 43 -5.06 38.99 14.43
C LEU A 43 -4.76 37.77 13.57
N TYR A 44 -3.51 37.61 13.11
CA TYR A 44 -3.13 36.45 12.32
C TYR A 44 -1.80 35.84 12.76
N ALA A 45 -1.63 34.53 12.54
CA ALA A 45 -0.39 33.82 12.84
C ALA A 45 -0.35 32.43 12.22
N ALA A 46 0.87 31.91 12.12
CA ALA A 46 1.13 30.49 11.90
C ALA A 46 0.35 29.61 12.89
N SER A 47 0.07 28.38 12.46
CA SER A 47 -0.62 27.42 13.30
C SER A 47 0.24 27.01 14.52
N GLY A 48 -0.39 26.78 15.67
CA GLY A 48 0.30 26.35 16.90
C GLY A 48 0.97 27.45 17.73
N VAL A 49 0.92 28.72 17.30
CA VAL A 49 1.53 29.86 18.02
C VAL A 49 0.74 30.27 19.28
N GLY A 50 -0.53 29.85 19.38
CA GLY A 50 -1.38 30.11 20.54
C GLY A 50 -2.37 31.25 20.40
N LYS A 51 -2.84 31.59 19.18
CA LYS A 51 -3.83 32.66 18.94
C LYS A 51 -5.10 32.53 19.80
N SER A 52 -5.80 31.40 19.69
CA SER A 52 -7.03 31.18 20.46
C SER A 52 -6.79 31.17 21.96
N SER A 53 -5.60 30.75 22.41
CA SER A 53 -5.19 30.83 23.81
C SER A 53 -4.93 32.27 24.27
N LEU A 54 -4.31 33.11 23.43
CA LEU A 54 -4.14 34.53 23.71
C LEU A 54 -5.49 35.25 23.79
N LEU A 55 -6.39 34.99 22.84
CA LEU A 55 -7.75 35.54 22.86
C LEU A 55 -8.51 35.07 24.09
N GLY A 56 -8.51 33.76 24.35
CA GLY A 56 -9.36 33.16 25.36
C GLY A 56 -8.87 33.37 26.79
N ALA A 57 -7.57 33.20 27.05
CA ALA A 57 -7.02 33.16 28.41
C ALA A 57 -6.41 34.49 28.88
N ALA A 58 -6.01 35.37 27.96
CA ALA A 58 -5.42 36.67 28.30
C ALA A 58 -6.33 37.84 27.92
N LEU A 59 -6.86 37.86 26.70
CA LEU A 59 -7.61 39.02 26.21
C LEU A 59 -9.06 39.06 26.72
N MET A 60 -9.80 37.95 26.63
CA MET A 60 -11.19 37.89 27.09
C MET A 60 -11.31 38.28 28.58
N PRO A 61 -10.50 37.74 29.51
CA PRO A 61 -10.60 38.13 30.91
C PRO A 61 -10.28 39.60 31.16
N GLU A 62 -9.37 40.21 30.40
CA GLU A 62 -9.08 41.66 30.52
C GLU A 62 -10.22 42.52 29.98
N LEU A 63 -10.74 42.19 28.78
CA LEU A 63 -11.89 42.89 28.22
C LEU A 63 -13.13 42.73 29.12
N GLU A 64 -13.32 41.56 29.70
CA GLU A 64 -14.36 41.32 30.70
C GLU A 64 -14.05 42.03 32.01
N ALA A 65 -12.79 42.19 32.47
CA ALA A 65 -12.43 42.85 33.73
C ALA A 65 -12.44 44.39 33.66
N LEU A 66 -12.29 44.95 32.46
CA LEU A 66 -12.71 46.33 32.14
C LEU A 66 -14.22 46.52 32.40
N ASP A 67 -14.94 45.46 32.79
CA ASP A 67 -16.31 45.37 33.33
C ASP A 67 -16.80 46.51 34.19
N LYS A 68 -15.90 47.12 34.97
CA LYS A 68 -16.27 48.26 35.81
C LYS A 68 -16.71 49.45 34.95
N GLU A 69 -16.46 49.39 33.64
CA GLU A 69 -16.90 50.30 32.59
C GLU A 69 -17.64 49.54 31.46
N ASN A 70 -18.76 48.88 31.77
CA ASN A 70 -19.88 48.55 30.86
C ASN A 70 -19.65 47.77 29.53
N LEU A 71 -18.46 47.27 29.18
CA LEU A 71 -18.17 46.63 27.87
C LEU A 71 -18.79 45.23 27.69
N ASP A 72 -19.39 44.97 26.52
CA ASP A 72 -19.94 43.68 26.10
C ASP A 72 -19.01 42.98 25.11
N VAL A 73 -18.62 41.74 25.41
CA VAL A 73 -17.69 40.95 24.60
C VAL A 73 -18.39 39.70 24.11
N ALA A 74 -18.63 39.63 22.80
CA ALA A 74 -19.21 38.46 22.13
C ALA A 74 -18.10 37.65 21.47
N TYR A 75 -17.88 36.42 21.94
CA TYR A 75 -16.83 35.52 21.42
C TYR A 75 -17.43 34.38 20.59
N HIS A 76 -17.16 34.39 19.30
CA HIS A 76 -17.63 33.40 18.33
C HIS A 76 -16.47 32.59 17.75
N ARG A 77 -16.62 31.26 17.68
CA ARG A 77 -15.59 30.35 17.16
C ARG A 77 -16.10 29.23 16.24
N SER A 78 -17.42 29.08 16.07
CA SER A 78 -18.02 27.89 15.45
C SER A 78 -18.73 28.26 14.16
N TRP A 79 -18.08 27.97 13.03
CA TRP A 79 -18.52 28.43 11.71
C TRP A 79 -19.30 27.38 10.90
N ILE A 80 -19.84 26.35 11.54
CA ILE A 80 -20.52 25.23 10.85
C ILE A 80 -21.93 25.64 10.40
N ASP A 81 -22.65 26.35 11.27
CA ASP A 81 -24.03 26.78 11.02
C ASP A 81 -24.09 28.03 10.13
N ASP A 82 -25.30 28.46 9.79
CA ASP A 82 -25.51 29.75 9.10
C ASP A 82 -24.81 30.89 9.85
N PRO A 83 -23.87 31.60 9.19
CA PRO A 83 -22.94 32.48 9.89
C PRO A 83 -23.65 33.74 10.41
N ALA A 84 -24.62 34.29 9.67
CA ALA A 84 -25.39 35.45 10.14
C ALA A 84 -26.18 35.11 11.40
N ARG A 85 -26.94 34.01 11.38
CA ARG A 85 -27.72 33.55 12.53
C ARG A 85 -26.84 33.21 13.73
N ALA A 86 -25.72 32.54 13.51
CA ALA A 86 -24.81 32.14 14.58
C ALA A 86 -24.15 33.34 15.27
N LEU A 87 -23.78 34.39 14.51
CA LEU A 87 -23.26 35.63 15.09
C LEU A 87 -24.31 36.35 15.92
N LYS A 88 -25.54 36.52 15.40
CA LYS A 88 -26.64 37.12 16.14
C LYS A 88 -26.90 36.38 17.45
N GLU A 89 -26.99 35.05 17.39
CA GLU A 89 -27.22 34.23 18.58
C GLU A 89 -26.09 34.38 19.61
N THR A 90 -24.83 34.46 19.17
CA THR A 90 -23.68 34.69 20.06
C THR A 90 -23.80 36.04 20.79
N VAL A 91 -24.20 37.10 20.08
CA VAL A 91 -24.39 38.42 20.67
C VAL A 91 -25.60 38.44 21.62
N LYS A 92 -26.75 37.88 21.20
CA LYS A 92 -27.95 37.77 22.05
C LYS A 92 -27.65 37.04 23.36
N GLN A 93 -26.94 35.90 23.28
CA GLN A 93 -26.52 35.15 24.47
C GLN A 93 -25.65 35.99 25.40
N THR A 94 -24.78 36.82 24.84
CA THR A 94 -23.93 37.74 25.61
C THR A 94 -24.78 38.78 26.36
N LEU A 95 -25.69 39.48 25.66
CA LEU A 95 -26.56 40.51 26.25
C LEU A 95 -27.53 39.92 27.29
N CYS A 96 -28.14 38.78 27.00
CA CYS A 96 -29.04 38.07 27.91
C CYS A 96 -28.32 37.54 29.16
N ARG A 97 -27.10 36.96 29.01
CA ARG A 97 -26.27 36.51 30.13
C ARG A 97 -25.97 37.65 31.11
N ARG A 98 -25.82 38.86 30.58
CA ARG A 98 -25.58 40.08 31.36
C ARG A 98 -26.86 40.74 31.88
N LYS A 99 -28.03 40.16 31.60
CA LYS A 99 -29.36 40.70 31.97
C LYS A 99 -29.61 42.12 31.42
N LYS A 100 -28.93 42.48 30.32
CA LYS A 100 -29.11 43.78 29.66
C LYS A 100 -30.34 43.79 28.73
N ALA A 101 -30.77 42.61 28.27
CA ALA A 101 -32.00 42.41 27.51
C ALA A 101 -32.63 41.06 27.86
N ALA A 102 -33.95 40.98 27.79
CA ALA A 102 -34.68 39.72 27.82
C ALA A 102 -34.69 39.07 26.42
N PRO A 103 -34.71 37.71 26.32
CA PRO A 103 -34.79 37.04 25.02
C PRO A 103 -35.95 37.52 24.14
N ALA A 104 -37.09 37.85 24.75
CA ALA A 104 -38.28 38.39 24.09
C ALA A 104 -38.04 39.74 23.38
N GLU A 105 -37.14 40.57 23.89
CA GLU A 105 -36.84 41.91 23.36
C GLU A 105 -35.94 41.83 22.11
N LEU A 106 -35.15 40.76 22.00
CA LEU A 106 -34.21 40.54 20.89
C LEU A 106 -34.78 39.67 19.76
N HIS A 107 -35.85 38.90 20.02
CA HIS A 107 -36.52 38.07 19.01
C HIS A 107 -36.98 38.81 17.74
N PRO A 108 -37.49 40.06 17.81
CA PRO A 108 -37.85 40.81 16.59
C PRO A 108 -36.68 41.06 15.63
N LEU A 109 -35.43 40.95 16.10
CA LEU A 109 -34.22 41.16 15.29
C LEU A 109 -33.70 39.86 14.64
N ASP A 110 -34.37 38.71 14.85
CA ASP A 110 -33.90 37.42 14.35
C ASP A 110 -33.78 37.39 12.82
N ASP A 111 -34.72 38.04 12.11
CA ASP A 111 -34.79 38.06 10.65
C ASP A 111 -34.14 39.29 9.98
N SER A 112 -33.56 40.21 10.76
CA SER A 112 -32.93 41.43 10.24
C SER A 112 -31.59 41.19 9.51
N THR A 113 -30.98 42.22 8.89
CA THR A 113 -29.58 42.09 8.44
C THR A 113 -28.61 42.21 9.62
N LEU A 114 -27.33 41.83 9.47
CA LEU A 114 -26.34 42.04 10.55
C LEU A 114 -26.20 43.53 10.93
N PRO A 115 -26.11 44.50 9.99
CA PRO A 115 -26.12 45.92 10.32
C PRO A 115 -27.34 46.32 11.17
N ASP A 116 -28.56 46.00 10.71
CA ASP A 116 -29.80 46.33 11.44
C ASP A 116 -29.86 45.65 12.82
N PHE A 117 -29.32 44.44 12.92
CA PHE A 117 -29.22 43.73 14.20
C PHE A 117 -28.30 44.46 15.19
N PHE A 118 -27.11 44.90 14.75
CA PHE A 118 -26.18 45.63 15.62
C PHE A 118 -26.67 47.04 15.97
N ASP A 119 -27.36 47.71 15.04
CA ASP A 119 -28.05 48.98 15.31
C ASP A 119 -29.15 48.79 16.38
N GLY A 120 -30.00 47.77 16.23
CA GLY A 120 -31.01 47.43 17.22
C GLY A 120 -30.44 46.95 18.57
N CYS A 121 -29.19 46.50 18.61
CA CYS A 121 -28.49 46.18 19.87
C CYS A 121 -27.96 47.43 20.59
N ALA A 122 -27.90 48.60 19.95
CA ALA A 122 -27.39 49.85 20.54
C ALA A 122 -28.13 50.24 21.82
N ASP A 123 -29.44 49.96 21.87
CA ASP A 123 -30.31 50.29 23.00
C ASP A 123 -30.06 49.41 24.25
N TYR A 124 -29.39 48.27 24.08
CA TYR A 124 -29.20 47.26 25.13
C TYR A 124 -27.73 47.00 25.45
N GLY A 125 -26.83 47.15 24.47
CA GLY A 125 -25.42 46.81 24.56
C GLY A 125 -24.52 47.96 24.99
N SER A 126 -23.23 47.66 25.11
CA SER A 126 -22.16 48.65 25.25
C SER A 126 -21.86 49.32 23.93
N ASP A 127 -21.30 50.53 23.99
CA ASP A 127 -20.75 51.20 22.81
C ASP A 127 -19.21 51.28 22.92
N PRO A 128 -18.44 50.46 22.18
CA PRO A 128 -18.89 49.41 21.25
C PRO A 128 -19.10 48.03 21.92
N ILE A 129 -19.85 47.14 21.28
CA ILE A 129 -19.83 45.69 21.51
C ILE A 129 -18.58 45.12 20.84
N VAL A 130 -17.72 44.43 21.58
CA VAL A 130 -16.52 43.79 21.03
C VAL A 130 -16.88 42.39 20.51
N LEU A 131 -16.92 42.22 19.20
CA LEU A 131 -17.18 40.95 18.52
C LEU A 131 -15.86 40.28 18.13
N ILE A 132 -15.49 39.21 18.84
CA ILE A 132 -14.31 38.41 18.55
C ILE A 132 -14.71 37.21 17.68
N LEU A 133 -14.15 37.15 16.49
CA LEU A 133 -14.36 36.11 15.48
C LEU A 133 -13.09 35.25 15.40
N ASP A 134 -13.02 34.20 16.22
CA ASP A 134 -11.89 33.27 16.25
C ASP A 134 -12.06 32.16 15.21
N GLN A 135 -10.93 31.61 14.76
CA GLN A 135 -10.86 30.60 13.70
C GLN A 135 -11.61 31.03 12.43
N PHE A 136 -11.55 32.32 12.07
CA PHE A 136 -12.31 32.86 10.94
C PHE A 136 -11.94 32.21 9.60
N GLU A 137 -10.78 31.56 9.49
CA GLU A 137 -10.49 30.71 8.32
C GLU A 137 -11.56 29.63 8.09
N GLU A 138 -12.23 29.13 9.13
CA GLU A 138 -13.26 28.10 9.01
C GLU A 138 -14.53 28.60 8.30
N PHE A 139 -14.83 29.89 8.39
CA PHE A 139 -15.91 30.50 7.62
C PHE A 139 -15.72 30.27 6.11
N PHE A 140 -14.52 30.57 5.59
CA PHE A 140 -14.20 30.31 4.18
C PHE A 140 -14.25 28.81 3.85
N ARG A 141 -13.97 27.93 4.81
CA ARG A 141 -14.01 26.48 4.59
C ARG A 141 -15.44 25.95 4.45
N TYR A 142 -16.37 26.44 5.26
CA TYR A 142 -17.74 25.94 5.29
C TYR A 142 -18.69 26.66 4.33
N HIS A 143 -18.45 27.95 4.05
CA HIS A 143 -19.46 28.80 3.42
C HIS A 143 -19.14 29.28 2.01
N THR A 144 -17.92 29.14 1.49
CA THR A 144 -17.53 29.69 0.17
C THR A 144 -18.42 29.22 -0.99
N GLN A 145 -19.00 28.01 -0.90
CA GLN A 145 -19.88 27.45 -1.93
C GLN A 145 -21.38 27.70 -1.67
N GLN A 146 -21.73 28.39 -0.58
CA GLN A 146 -23.11 28.63 -0.21
C GLN A 146 -23.68 29.85 -0.97
N PRO A 147 -24.96 29.82 -1.42
CA PRO A 147 -25.58 30.95 -2.11
C PRO A 147 -25.55 32.26 -1.31
N ALA A 148 -25.59 32.18 0.02
CA ALA A 148 -25.59 33.34 0.92
C ALA A 148 -24.19 33.94 1.18
N PHE A 149 -23.11 33.35 0.65
CA PHE A 149 -21.74 33.74 0.96
C PHE A 149 -21.46 35.24 0.75
N PHE A 150 -21.72 35.76 -0.45
CA PHE A 150 -21.45 37.17 -0.75
C PHE A 150 -22.37 38.12 0.03
N SER A 151 -23.63 37.73 0.24
CA SER A 151 -24.57 38.51 1.06
C SER A 151 -24.08 38.66 2.51
N PHE A 152 -23.53 37.59 3.10
CA PHE A 152 -22.92 37.66 4.42
C PHE A 152 -21.64 38.52 4.43
N ILE A 153 -20.77 38.38 3.42
CA ILE A 153 -19.57 39.21 3.29
C ILE A 153 -19.92 40.71 3.20
N ASP A 154 -20.94 41.06 2.42
CA ASP A 154 -21.41 42.45 2.28
C ASP A 154 -21.89 42.99 3.63
N GLN A 155 -22.75 42.23 4.33
CA GLN A 155 -23.25 42.60 5.65
C GLN A 155 -22.14 42.72 6.71
N LEU A 156 -21.19 41.78 6.74
CA LEU A 156 -20.07 41.81 7.68
C LEU A 156 -19.12 42.98 7.37
N ALA A 157 -18.89 43.30 6.10
CA ALA A 157 -18.07 44.44 5.71
C ALA A 157 -18.69 45.78 6.15
N GLU A 158 -20.01 45.92 6.06
CA GLU A 158 -20.74 47.09 6.57
C GLU A 158 -20.60 47.21 8.09
N VAL A 159 -20.81 46.11 8.83
CA VAL A 159 -20.58 46.03 10.28
C VAL A 159 -19.16 46.46 10.67
N MET A 160 -18.15 46.08 9.88
CA MET A 160 -16.74 46.40 10.12
C MET A 160 -16.36 47.86 9.80
N THR A 161 -17.18 48.58 9.04
CA THR A 161 -16.81 49.90 8.47
C THR A 161 -17.72 51.04 8.89
N ASP A 162 -19.02 50.82 9.12
CA ASP A 162 -19.97 51.89 9.45
C ASP A 162 -19.71 52.46 10.87
N PRO A 163 -19.23 53.70 11.02
CA PRO A 163 -18.89 54.27 12.32
C PRO A 163 -20.09 54.45 13.26
N LYS A 164 -21.34 54.36 12.76
CA LYS A 164 -22.55 54.50 13.59
C LYS A 164 -22.90 53.24 14.37
N LEU A 165 -22.49 52.07 13.87
CA LEU A 165 -22.82 50.80 14.51
C LEU A 165 -21.95 50.62 15.78
N PRO A 166 -22.55 50.29 16.94
CA PRO A 166 -21.85 50.18 18.22
C PRO A 166 -21.11 48.85 18.31
N VAL A 167 -20.18 48.59 17.39
CA VAL A 167 -19.49 47.31 17.28
C VAL A 167 -18.06 47.50 16.82
N SER A 168 -17.15 46.80 17.51
CA SER A 168 -15.75 46.62 17.11
C SER A 168 -15.51 45.14 16.82
N VAL A 169 -14.91 44.83 15.68
CA VAL A 169 -14.74 43.46 15.17
C VAL A 169 -13.28 43.05 15.23
N VAL A 170 -13.01 41.91 15.86
CA VAL A 170 -11.69 41.27 15.91
C VAL A 170 -11.72 40.01 15.08
N LEU A 171 -11.05 40.03 13.93
CA LEU A 171 -10.89 38.84 13.08
C LEU A 171 -9.63 38.11 13.49
N ALA A 172 -9.74 36.86 13.95
CA ALA A 172 -8.59 36.04 14.25
C ALA A 172 -8.52 34.82 13.33
N MET A 173 -7.40 34.70 12.59
CA MET A 173 -7.25 33.63 11.59
C MET A 173 -5.82 33.14 11.35
N ARG A 174 -5.68 32.05 10.61
CA ARG A 174 -4.37 31.53 10.17
C ARG A 174 -3.76 32.39 9.06
N GLU A 175 -2.44 32.57 9.12
CA GLU A 175 -1.71 33.37 8.12
C GLU A 175 -1.78 32.77 6.70
N ASP A 176 -1.90 31.44 6.58
CA ASP A 176 -2.04 30.75 5.29
C ASP A 176 -3.34 31.11 4.54
N PHE A 177 -4.35 31.65 5.25
CA PHE A 177 -5.66 32.00 4.69
C PHE A 177 -5.81 33.50 4.40
N LEU A 178 -4.75 34.31 4.57
CA LEU A 178 -4.83 35.76 4.35
C LEU A 178 -5.26 36.14 2.93
N ALA A 179 -4.96 35.32 1.92
CA ALA A 179 -5.38 35.56 0.54
C ALA A 179 -6.92 35.55 0.38
N GLU A 180 -7.62 34.77 1.20
CA GLU A 180 -9.09 34.67 1.18
C GLU A 180 -9.75 35.98 1.61
N LEU A 181 -9.05 36.82 2.40
CA LEU A 181 -9.54 38.16 2.75
C LEU A 181 -9.67 39.10 1.55
N SER A 182 -9.18 38.70 0.37
CA SER A 182 -9.39 39.45 -0.88
C SER A 182 -10.88 39.63 -1.23
N VAL A 183 -11.80 38.83 -0.67
CA VAL A 183 -13.24 39.05 -0.81
C VAL A 183 -13.70 40.38 -0.19
N PHE A 184 -12.97 40.92 0.78
CA PHE A 184 -13.25 42.23 1.39
C PHE A 184 -12.60 43.41 0.64
N ARG A 185 -11.84 43.13 -0.44
CA ARG A 185 -11.12 44.16 -1.19
C ARG A 185 -12.10 45.18 -1.75
N GLY A 186 -11.85 46.46 -1.47
CA GLY A 186 -12.71 47.57 -1.87
C GLY A 186 -13.89 47.83 -0.94
N ARG A 187 -14.26 46.88 -0.08
CA ARG A 187 -15.31 47.03 0.95
C ARG A 187 -14.74 47.47 2.30
N VAL A 188 -13.61 46.88 2.70
CA VAL A 188 -12.90 47.20 3.96
C VAL A 188 -11.43 47.54 3.65
N PRO A 189 -11.13 48.77 3.18
CA PRO A 189 -9.78 49.15 2.74
C PRO A 189 -8.72 49.07 3.85
N GLU A 190 -9.11 49.39 5.09
CA GLU A 190 -8.21 49.49 6.25
C GLU A 190 -7.94 48.13 6.94
N LEU A 191 -8.47 47.02 6.41
CA LEU A 191 -8.45 45.71 7.08
C LEU A 191 -7.03 45.23 7.47
N LEU A 192 -6.06 45.45 6.60
CA LEU A 192 -4.67 45.04 6.84
C LEU A 192 -3.87 46.10 7.63
N ASN A 193 -4.35 47.34 7.69
CA ASN A 193 -3.65 48.45 8.35
C ASN A 193 -3.69 48.28 9.88
N HIS A 194 -4.77 47.72 10.41
CA HIS A 194 -4.94 47.41 11.83
C HIS A 194 -4.75 45.92 12.11
N SER A 195 -3.63 45.37 11.63
CA SER A 195 -3.33 43.95 11.77
C SER A 195 -2.14 43.68 12.71
N TYR A 196 -2.21 42.57 13.44
CA TYR A 196 -1.14 42.10 14.31
C TYR A 196 -0.78 40.65 13.97
N ARG A 197 0.50 40.42 13.64
CA ARG A 197 1.03 39.08 13.40
C ARG A 197 1.60 38.50 14.68
N LEU A 198 0.90 37.55 15.29
CA LEU A 198 1.41 36.88 16.49
C LEU A 198 2.56 35.93 16.11
N GLN A 199 3.72 36.14 16.73
CA GLN A 199 4.93 35.32 16.52
C GLN A 199 5.09 34.26 17.62
N LYS A 200 5.97 33.27 17.40
CA LYS A 200 6.38 32.30 18.42
C LYS A 200 7.04 33.01 19.62
N LEU A 201 7.13 32.32 20.76
CA LEU A 201 7.69 32.89 21.99
C LEU A 201 9.20 33.15 21.82
N THR A 202 9.63 34.35 22.22
CA THR A 202 11.04 34.63 22.49
C THR A 202 11.48 33.98 23.80
N TRP A 203 12.79 33.86 24.06
CA TRP A 203 13.24 33.30 25.34
C TRP A 203 12.72 34.06 26.58
N PRO A 204 12.75 35.41 26.66
CA PRO A 204 12.19 36.12 27.81
C PRO A 204 10.72 35.75 28.07
N GLN A 205 9.93 35.70 27.02
CA GLN A 205 8.52 35.28 27.07
C GLN A 205 8.37 33.81 27.48
N ALA A 206 9.19 32.92 26.94
CA ALA A 206 9.19 31.51 27.31
C ALA A 206 9.62 31.32 28.78
N LYS A 207 10.61 32.07 29.29
CA LYS A 207 11.03 32.04 30.70
C LYS A 207 9.86 32.41 31.60
N GLU A 208 9.08 33.44 31.25
CA GLU A 208 7.86 33.78 31.98
C GLU A 208 6.81 32.66 31.93
N ALA A 209 6.54 32.10 30.75
CA ALA A 209 5.62 30.99 30.56
C ALA A 209 6.05 29.69 31.30
N ILE A 210 7.34 29.54 31.60
CA ILE A 210 7.88 28.43 32.40
C ILE A 210 7.74 28.75 33.89
N VAL A 211 8.24 29.90 34.33
CA VAL A 211 8.44 30.19 35.75
C VAL A 211 7.15 30.65 36.43
N LYS A 212 6.44 31.62 35.84
CA LYS A 212 5.31 32.29 36.51
C LYS A 212 4.16 31.35 36.90
N PRO A 213 3.76 30.33 36.09
CA PRO A 213 2.72 29.38 36.51
C PRO A 213 3.08 28.60 37.79
N ALA A 214 4.34 28.21 37.95
CA ALA A 214 4.78 27.41 39.08
C ALA A 214 5.03 28.26 40.34
N THR A 215 5.38 29.54 40.18
CA THR A 215 5.64 30.46 41.29
C THR A 215 4.38 31.10 41.87
N GLN A 216 3.20 30.90 41.26
CA GLN A 216 1.94 31.40 41.84
C GLN A 216 1.76 30.85 43.26
N ASP A 217 1.12 31.62 44.15
CA ASP A 217 0.88 31.24 45.56
C ASP A 217 0.22 29.87 45.71
N THR A 218 -0.61 29.49 44.73
CA THR A 218 -1.28 28.18 44.65
C THR A 218 -0.29 27.00 44.65
N PHE A 219 0.90 27.18 44.07
CA PHE A 219 1.91 26.13 43.94
C PHE A 219 3.18 26.45 44.75
N GLY A 220 3.71 27.66 44.62
CA GLY A 220 4.87 28.16 45.36
C GLY A 220 6.17 27.42 45.05
N PHE A 221 6.38 27.03 43.79
CA PHE A 221 7.61 26.38 43.32
C PHE A 221 8.54 27.36 42.62
N HIS A 222 9.85 27.11 42.69
CA HIS A 222 10.86 27.87 41.96
C HIS A 222 11.69 26.97 41.05
N TYR A 223 12.24 27.55 39.98
CA TYR A 223 13.17 26.86 39.08
C TYR A 223 14.60 27.19 39.44
N GLU A 224 15.50 26.20 39.37
CA GLU A 224 16.94 26.46 39.42
C GLU A 224 17.39 27.27 38.19
N GLU A 225 18.18 28.32 38.40
CA GLU A 225 18.74 29.12 37.28
C GLU A 225 19.59 28.26 36.34
N ALA A 226 20.31 27.26 36.86
CA ALA A 226 21.07 26.32 36.04
C ALA A 226 20.18 25.50 35.09
N LEU A 227 18.97 25.13 35.52
CA LEU A 227 17.97 24.48 34.66
C LEU A 227 17.45 25.44 33.59
N LEU A 228 17.11 26.69 33.96
CA LEU A 228 16.61 27.68 33.01
C LEU A 228 17.63 27.99 31.92
N ASN A 229 18.92 28.10 32.26
CA ASN A 229 19.99 28.26 31.28
C ASN A 229 20.09 27.07 30.31
N THR A 230 19.90 25.84 30.82
CA THR A 230 19.91 24.63 29.99
C THR A 230 18.71 24.59 29.05
N LEU A 231 17.51 24.91 29.56
CA LEU A 231 16.30 25.01 28.74
C LEU A 231 16.41 26.10 27.68
N GLN A 232 17.02 27.25 28.00
CA GLN A 232 17.28 28.30 27.01
C GLN A 232 18.07 27.76 25.83
N GLN A 233 19.15 27.02 26.10
CA GLN A 233 20.02 26.47 25.07
C GLN A 233 19.28 25.43 24.23
N GLU A 234 18.70 24.39 24.86
CA GLU A 234 18.09 23.27 24.12
C GLU A 234 16.80 23.65 23.38
N LEU A 235 15.96 24.52 23.95
CA LEU A 235 14.71 24.93 23.31
C LEU A 235 14.95 25.93 22.16
N SER A 236 16.06 26.67 22.18
CA SER A 236 16.47 27.59 21.12
C SER A 236 17.12 26.88 19.93
N GLU A 237 17.87 25.80 20.18
CA GLU A 237 18.59 25.00 19.16
C GLU A 237 17.70 23.96 18.45
N ALA A 238 16.42 23.81 18.83
CA ALA A 238 15.52 22.81 18.26
C ALA A 238 15.15 23.02 16.77
N ARG A 239 15.68 24.07 16.10
CA ARG A 239 15.67 24.22 14.63
C ARG A 239 17.07 24.60 14.12
N GLU A 240 17.79 23.63 13.55
CA GLU A 240 18.41 23.66 12.21
C GLU A 240 19.30 22.42 11.96
N PRO A 241 19.00 21.62 10.91
CA PRO A 241 20.07 21.15 10.04
C PRO A 241 19.63 21.13 8.56
N SER A 242 19.18 22.27 8.01
CA SER A 242 18.80 22.32 6.58
C SER A 242 19.08 23.65 5.89
N ALA A 243 20.20 24.30 6.23
CA ALA A 243 20.65 25.53 5.56
C ALA A 243 21.91 25.34 4.71
N GLU A 244 22.38 24.12 4.44
CA GLU A 244 23.58 23.91 3.61
C GLU A 244 23.33 23.88 2.08
N ASN A 245 22.09 24.02 1.59
CA ASN A 245 21.83 23.96 0.14
C ASN A 245 20.67 24.81 -0.37
N ARG A 246 20.37 25.95 0.26
CA ARG A 246 19.54 26.98 -0.38
C ARG A 246 20.44 28.06 -1.01
N PRO A 247 20.32 28.35 -2.31
CA PRO A 247 21.00 29.49 -2.89
C PRO A 247 20.50 30.77 -2.20
N LEU A 248 21.45 31.64 -1.89
CA LEU A 248 21.31 32.95 -1.26
C LEU A 248 19.99 33.66 -1.60
N ALA A 249 19.03 33.58 -0.69
CA ALA A 249 18.07 34.65 -0.46
C ALA A 249 18.25 35.07 1.00
N VAL A 250 18.60 36.33 1.22
CA VAL A 250 18.75 36.95 2.54
C VAL A 250 17.39 36.90 3.24
N ALA A 251 17.10 35.80 3.91
CA ALA A 251 16.05 35.76 4.93
C ALA A 251 16.63 36.45 6.17
N PRO A 252 15.89 37.36 6.84
CA PRO A 252 16.37 37.96 8.08
C PRO A 252 16.69 36.84 9.07
N ARG A 253 17.83 36.97 9.78
CA ARG A 253 18.21 36.07 10.88
C ARG A 253 16.99 35.87 11.79
N ALA A 254 16.34 34.72 11.67
CA ALA A 254 15.20 34.40 12.52
C ALA A 254 15.74 34.23 13.94
N PHE A 255 15.24 35.04 14.88
CA PHE A 255 15.53 34.84 16.29
C PHE A 255 15.11 33.42 16.70
N PRO A 256 15.84 32.75 17.60
CA PRO A 256 15.48 31.42 18.08
C PRO A 256 14.07 31.49 18.71
N ALA A 257 13.14 30.77 18.10
CA ALA A 257 11.71 30.88 18.36
C ALA A 257 11.22 29.59 19.02
N ILE A 258 10.68 29.70 20.23
CA ILE A 258 10.30 28.55 21.06
C ILE A 258 8.85 28.16 20.81
N GLU A 259 8.65 26.85 20.61
CA GLU A 259 7.33 26.27 20.35
C GLU A 259 6.60 26.01 21.67
N GLY A 260 5.46 26.67 21.88
CA GLY A 260 4.71 26.58 23.15
C GLY A 260 4.31 25.15 23.53
N ALA A 261 3.91 24.34 22.54
CA ALA A 261 3.60 22.92 22.77
C ALA A 261 4.80 22.12 23.29
N TYR A 262 6.00 22.39 22.76
CA TYR A 262 7.23 21.71 23.17
C TYR A 262 7.57 22.06 24.63
N LEU A 263 7.51 23.35 24.96
CA LEU A 263 7.69 23.87 26.32
C LEU A 263 6.70 23.25 27.30
N GLN A 264 5.41 23.18 26.95
CA GLN A 264 4.37 22.64 27.82
C GLN A 264 4.56 21.16 28.15
N ILE A 265 5.00 20.33 27.21
CA ILE A 265 5.30 18.92 27.49
C ILE A 265 6.45 18.81 28.49
N VAL A 266 7.54 19.54 28.25
CA VAL A 266 8.73 19.51 29.11
C VAL A 266 8.40 19.97 30.53
N CYS A 267 7.70 21.09 30.67
CA CYS A 267 7.33 21.64 31.97
C CYS A 267 6.33 20.75 32.72
N THR A 268 5.36 20.17 32.00
CA THR A 268 4.40 19.22 32.61
C THR A 268 5.13 18.00 33.18
N GLU A 269 6.14 17.47 32.49
CA GLU A 269 6.86 16.30 32.96
C GLU A 269 7.79 16.62 34.14
N LEU A 270 8.50 17.76 34.08
CA LEU A 270 9.28 18.24 35.22
C LEU A 270 8.42 18.44 36.46
N TRP A 271 7.23 19.05 36.29
CA TRP A 271 6.27 19.21 37.37
C TRP A 271 5.84 17.86 37.96
N ARG A 272 5.48 16.87 37.13
CA ARG A 272 5.04 15.56 37.63
C ARG A 272 6.07 14.90 38.54
N HIS A 273 7.35 15.05 38.22
CA HIS A 273 8.46 14.48 38.99
C HIS A 273 8.82 15.29 40.24
N GLU A 274 8.60 16.61 40.24
CA GLU A 274 8.99 17.49 41.35
C GLU A 274 7.82 17.94 42.23
N GLN A 275 6.55 17.70 41.86
CA GLN A 275 5.38 18.19 42.61
C GLN A 275 5.33 17.77 44.09
N HIS A 276 6.04 16.71 44.47
CA HIS A 276 6.17 16.22 45.84
C HIS A 276 7.50 16.60 46.51
N ASN A 277 8.31 17.44 45.88
CA ASN A 277 9.58 17.90 46.43
C ASN A 277 9.31 18.84 47.63
N PRO A 278 9.78 18.49 48.85
CA PRO A 278 9.56 19.31 50.03
C PRO A 278 10.21 20.70 49.94
N GLU A 279 11.27 20.84 49.15
CA GLU A 279 11.96 22.12 48.93
C GLU A 279 11.22 23.02 47.93
N ARG A 280 10.21 22.48 47.23
CA ARG A 280 9.45 23.16 46.17
C ARG A 280 10.35 23.75 45.07
N VAL A 281 11.40 23.01 44.71
CA VAL A 281 12.32 23.39 43.64
C VAL A 281 12.18 22.42 42.47
N ILE A 282 12.07 22.96 41.25
CA ILE A 282 12.18 22.20 40.01
C ILE A 282 13.66 22.20 39.60
N ARG A 283 14.31 21.05 39.74
CA ARG A 283 15.77 20.95 39.74
C ARG A 283 16.35 20.52 38.39
N LYS A 284 17.55 21.00 38.09
CA LYS A 284 18.34 20.56 36.94
C LYS A 284 18.66 19.07 37.03
N THR A 285 18.94 18.55 38.23
CA THR A 285 19.24 17.12 38.42
C THR A 285 18.11 16.21 37.95
N THR A 286 16.86 16.62 38.15
CA THR A 286 15.69 15.88 37.67
C THR A 286 15.59 15.95 36.15
N TYR A 287 15.80 17.13 35.57
CA TYR A 287 15.86 17.29 34.11
C TYR A 287 16.96 16.42 33.46
N ASP A 288 18.16 16.38 34.05
CA ASP A 288 19.27 15.56 33.59
C ASP A 288 18.93 14.06 33.71
N THR A 289 18.27 13.66 34.80
CA THR A 289 17.81 12.27 35.02
C THR A 289 16.76 11.86 33.99
N LEU A 290 15.90 12.78 33.57
CA LEU A 290 14.92 12.57 32.51
C LEU A 290 15.55 12.59 31.10
N GLY A 291 16.82 12.95 30.97
CA GLY A 291 17.58 12.91 29.72
C GLY A 291 17.43 14.14 28.83
N GLY A 292 16.94 15.26 29.36
CA GLY A 292 16.78 16.52 28.61
C GLY A 292 15.49 16.63 27.80
N ALA A 293 15.29 17.76 27.12
CA ALA A 293 13.99 18.13 26.53
C ALA A 293 13.57 17.19 25.39
N LYS A 294 14.52 16.78 24.54
CA LYS A 294 14.26 15.85 23.43
C LYS A 294 13.82 14.46 23.93
N VAL A 295 14.44 13.97 25.01
CA VAL A 295 14.12 12.66 25.59
C VAL A 295 12.76 12.70 26.30
N ILE A 296 12.45 13.78 27.03
CA ILE A 296 11.14 13.96 27.66
C ILE A 296 10.01 13.88 26.63
N VAL A 297 10.11 14.61 25.51
CA VAL A 297 9.06 14.58 24.48
C VAL A 297 8.98 13.26 23.74
N LYS A 298 10.13 12.58 23.58
CA LYS A 298 10.15 11.20 23.07
C LYS A 298 9.39 10.25 24.00
N HIS A 299 9.65 10.30 25.31
CA HIS A 299 8.96 9.46 26.29
C HIS A 299 7.45 9.76 26.34
N TYR A 300 7.05 11.03 26.24
CA TYR A 300 5.64 11.41 26.13
C TYR A 300 4.96 10.73 24.94
N PHE A 301 5.58 10.78 23.76
CA PHE A 301 5.08 10.09 22.57
C PHE A 301 5.05 8.57 22.74
N GLU A 302 6.12 7.98 23.28
CA GLU A 302 6.21 6.54 23.52
C GLU A 302 5.15 6.04 24.52
N GLN A 303 4.83 6.84 25.53
CA GLN A 303 3.75 6.55 26.47
C GLN A 303 2.39 6.49 25.77
N ILE A 304 2.07 7.48 24.92
CA ILE A 304 0.83 7.45 24.11
C ILE A 304 0.78 6.21 23.22
N MET A 305 1.90 5.88 22.57
CA MET A 305 1.96 4.69 21.72
C MET A 305 1.89 3.39 22.53
N SER A 306 2.27 3.38 23.80
CA SER A 306 2.15 2.23 24.70
C SER A 306 0.70 1.90 25.06
N GLU A 307 -0.19 2.90 25.06
CA GLU A 307 -1.63 2.73 25.25
C GLU A 307 -2.33 2.17 24.00
N CYS A 308 -1.66 2.16 22.84
CA CYS A 308 -2.18 1.57 21.61
C CYS A 308 -2.03 0.04 21.62
N THR A 309 -3.07 -0.66 21.18
CA THR A 309 -2.95 -2.11 20.94
C THR A 309 -1.90 -2.39 19.84
N ARG A 310 -1.41 -3.62 19.75
CA ARG A 310 -0.47 -4.01 18.67
C ARG A 310 -1.05 -3.78 17.27
N ALA A 311 -2.36 -3.93 17.10
CA ALA A 311 -3.03 -3.69 15.83
C ALA A 311 -3.10 -2.18 15.53
N GLU A 312 -3.47 -1.36 16.51
CA GLU A 312 -3.50 0.10 16.41
C GLU A 312 -2.10 0.67 16.09
N SER A 313 -1.08 0.24 16.85
CA SER A 313 0.32 0.65 16.63
C SER A 313 0.81 0.31 15.22
N ARG A 314 0.34 -0.79 14.64
CA ARG A 314 0.67 -1.19 13.27
C ARG A 314 0.00 -0.28 12.22
N LEU A 315 -1.23 0.15 12.47
CA LEU A 315 -1.93 1.10 11.59
C LEU A 315 -1.31 2.49 11.72
N ALA A 316 -1.00 2.93 12.94
CA ALA A 316 -0.29 4.18 13.23
C ALA A 316 1.08 4.22 12.53
N SER A 317 1.91 3.19 12.70
CA SER A 317 3.21 3.05 12.02
C SER A 317 3.09 3.18 10.48
N ARG A 318 2.06 2.59 9.88
CA ARG A 318 1.82 2.70 8.44
C ARG A 318 1.39 4.10 8.04
N ALA A 319 0.47 4.73 8.77
CA ALA A 319 0.02 6.10 8.51
C ALA A 319 1.18 7.11 8.68
N PHE A 320 1.98 6.98 9.74
CA PHE A 320 3.14 7.83 10.00
C PHE A 320 4.20 7.77 8.89
N SER A 321 4.33 6.64 8.19
CA SER A 321 5.24 6.52 7.05
C SER A 321 4.89 7.43 5.87
N PHE A 322 3.69 8.03 5.88
CA PHE A 322 3.24 9.00 4.88
C PHE A 322 3.12 10.39 5.48
N LEU A 323 2.62 10.51 6.72
CA LEU A 323 2.49 11.79 7.42
C LEU A 323 3.84 12.43 7.78
N VAL A 324 4.92 11.64 7.82
CA VAL A 324 6.28 12.07 8.10
C VAL A 324 7.23 11.47 7.06
N THR A 325 7.93 12.34 6.32
CA THR A 325 8.96 11.92 5.35
C THR A 325 10.27 11.48 6.05
N GLU A 326 11.19 10.84 5.34
CA GLU A 326 12.55 10.45 5.84
C GLU A 326 13.43 11.64 6.29
N ARG A 327 12.95 12.87 6.14
CA ARG A 327 13.61 14.09 6.62
C ARG A 327 12.85 14.75 7.77
N GLY A 328 11.84 14.08 8.33
CA GLY A 328 10.96 14.63 9.37
C GLY A 328 9.94 15.67 8.87
N THR A 329 9.88 15.96 7.57
CA THR A 329 8.93 16.93 7.02
C THR A 329 7.50 16.40 7.15
N LYS A 330 6.63 17.24 7.70
CA LYS A 330 5.22 17.00 7.91
C LYS A 330 4.44 17.06 6.59
N MET A 331 3.61 16.05 6.36
CA MET A 331 2.68 15.98 5.23
C MET A 331 1.25 15.85 5.74
N ALA A 332 0.31 16.47 5.03
CA ALA A 332 -1.12 16.30 5.29
C ALA A 332 -1.72 15.34 4.25
N TYR A 333 -2.65 14.48 4.65
CA TYR A 333 -3.37 13.60 3.73
C TYR A 333 -4.85 13.46 4.10
N PRO A 334 -5.78 13.35 3.13
CA PRO A 334 -7.17 13.02 3.41
C PRO A 334 -7.29 11.64 4.06
N GLU A 335 -8.25 11.48 4.97
CA GLU A 335 -8.52 10.22 5.67
C GLU A 335 -8.75 9.06 4.69
N GLU A 336 -9.50 9.30 3.62
CA GLU A 336 -9.77 8.29 2.59
C GLU A 336 -8.52 7.84 1.85
N VAL A 337 -7.62 8.77 1.57
CA VAL A 337 -6.35 8.49 0.91
C VAL A 337 -5.43 7.72 1.85
N LEU A 338 -5.34 8.12 3.13
CA LEU A 338 -4.60 7.37 4.14
C LEU A 338 -5.14 5.94 4.28
N ALA A 339 -6.46 5.74 4.29
CA ALA A 339 -7.05 4.41 4.36
C ALA A 339 -6.69 3.55 3.13
N LYS A 340 -6.73 4.12 1.92
CA LYS A 340 -6.32 3.45 0.67
C LYS A 340 -4.83 3.07 0.68
N ILE A 341 -3.96 4.00 1.06
CA ILE A 341 -2.50 3.79 1.12
C ILE A 341 -2.14 2.76 2.21
N VAL A 342 -2.78 2.85 3.37
CA VAL A 342 -2.67 1.85 4.45
C VAL A 342 -3.43 0.56 4.11
N ARG A 343 -4.08 0.46 2.94
CA ARG A 343 -4.79 -0.75 2.46
C ARG A 343 -5.75 -1.32 3.50
N VAL A 344 -6.53 -0.46 4.15
CA VAL A 344 -7.55 -0.83 5.14
C VAL A 344 -8.84 -0.04 4.90
N LYS A 345 -9.98 -0.57 5.37
CA LYS A 345 -11.24 0.19 5.37
C LYS A 345 -11.13 1.39 6.32
N ARG A 346 -11.77 2.50 5.94
CA ARG A 346 -11.85 3.74 6.74
C ARG A 346 -12.25 3.47 8.19
N SER A 347 -13.27 2.66 8.40
CA SER A 347 -13.77 2.27 9.73
C SER A 347 -12.76 1.58 10.65
N LYS A 348 -11.66 1.03 10.10
CA LYS A 348 -10.57 0.46 10.91
C LYS A 348 -9.45 1.45 11.20
N LEU A 349 -9.24 2.45 10.34
CA LEU A 349 -8.18 3.45 10.51
C LEU A 349 -8.64 4.65 11.36
N GLN A 350 -9.90 5.08 11.18
CA GLN A 350 -10.48 6.24 11.85
C GLN A 350 -10.31 6.22 13.38
N PRO A 351 -10.58 5.12 14.11
CA PRO A 351 -10.41 5.11 15.56
C PRO A 351 -8.97 5.35 16.01
N VAL A 352 -7.99 4.91 15.21
CA VAL A 352 -6.56 5.13 15.50
C VAL A 352 -6.18 6.59 15.28
N LEU A 353 -6.64 7.18 14.17
CA LEU A 353 -6.40 8.60 13.87
C LEU A 353 -7.05 9.50 14.91
N GLU A 354 -8.28 9.20 15.33
CA GLU A 354 -9.00 9.90 16.40
C GLU A 354 -8.28 9.79 17.75
N LYS A 355 -7.78 8.60 18.11
CA LYS A 355 -6.98 8.42 19.33
C LYS A 355 -5.71 9.27 19.32
N LEU A 356 -4.97 9.26 18.20
CA LEU A 356 -3.78 10.09 18.03
C LEU A 356 -4.09 11.59 17.97
N LYS A 357 -5.26 11.96 17.46
CA LYS A 357 -5.77 13.34 17.50
C LYS A 357 -6.09 13.79 18.91
N ASN A 358 -6.79 12.96 19.68
CA ASN A 358 -7.14 13.24 21.07
C ASN A 358 -5.90 13.32 21.97
N ALA A 359 -4.88 12.50 21.67
CA ALA A 359 -3.56 12.58 22.28
C ALA A 359 -2.68 13.72 21.75
N ARG A 360 -3.20 14.57 20.85
CA ARG A 360 -2.53 15.74 20.27
C ARG A 360 -1.20 15.41 19.57
N ILE A 361 -1.10 14.20 19.01
CA ILE A 361 -0.02 13.79 18.09
C ILE A 361 -0.37 14.17 16.67
N LEU A 362 -1.64 13.95 16.28
CA LEU A 362 -2.20 14.38 15.01
C LEU A 362 -3.16 15.54 15.22
N ARG A 363 -3.43 16.27 14.14
CA ARG A 363 -4.57 17.18 14.02
C ARG A 363 -5.29 16.90 12.72
N ASP A 364 -6.58 17.20 12.70
CA ASP A 364 -7.41 17.17 11.53
C ASP A 364 -7.62 18.57 10.94
N GLU A 365 -7.77 18.62 9.62
CA GLU A 365 -8.12 19.79 8.83
C GLU A 365 -9.31 19.42 7.95
N ALA A 366 -10.48 20.03 8.18
CA ALA A 366 -11.63 19.86 7.29
C ALA A 366 -11.45 20.63 5.96
N ARG A 367 -11.04 19.98 4.88
CA ARG A 367 -10.90 20.62 3.55
C ARG A 367 -12.13 20.31 2.69
N PRO A 368 -12.38 21.05 1.58
CA PRO A 368 -13.53 20.80 0.70
C PRO A 368 -13.61 19.37 0.15
N ASP A 369 -12.47 18.68 0.08
CA ASP A 369 -12.33 17.30 -0.41
C ASP A 369 -12.26 16.24 0.73
N GLY A 370 -12.50 16.64 1.98
CA GLY A 370 -12.64 15.74 3.13
C GLY A 370 -11.78 16.13 4.35
N THR A 371 -11.74 15.27 5.37
CA THR A 371 -10.92 15.48 6.56
C THR A 371 -9.48 15.05 6.30
N TRP A 372 -8.54 16.00 6.37
CA TRP A 372 -7.11 15.77 6.24
C TRP A 372 -6.48 15.59 7.61
N TYR A 373 -5.54 14.66 7.73
CA TYR A 373 -4.75 14.48 8.95
C TYR A 373 -3.32 14.90 8.69
N GLU A 374 -2.72 15.55 9.68
CA GLU A 374 -1.32 15.97 9.69
C GLU A 374 -0.77 15.96 11.12
N LEU A 375 0.55 16.06 11.30
CA LEU A 375 1.12 16.17 12.65
C LEU A 375 0.60 17.41 13.41
N TYR A 376 0.38 17.26 14.71
CA TYR A 376 -0.03 18.38 15.55
C TYR A 376 1.08 19.44 15.63
N HIS A 377 2.34 19.00 15.78
CA HIS A 377 3.52 19.87 15.89
C HIS A 377 4.76 19.25 15.21
N ASP A 378 5.66 20.10 14.69
CA ASP A 378 6.90 19.68 14.01
C ASP A 378 7.83 18.86 14.91
N VAL A 379 7.77 19.08 16.24
CA VAL A 379 8.61 18.36 17.21
C VAL A 379 8.44 16.85 17.16
N PHE A 380 7.25 16.37 16.76
CA PHE A 380 6.99 14.94 16.68
C PHE A 380 7.58 14.29 15.43
N GLY A 381 8.02 15.05 14.42
CA GLY A 381 8.50 14.50 13.14
C GLY A 381 9.64 13.49 13.34
N GLN A 382 10.76 13.93 13.93
CA GLN A 382 11.92 13.06 14.15
C GLN A 382 11.65 11.92 15.14
N ILE A 383 10.83 12.19 16.17
CA ILE A 383 10.47 11.20 17.20
C ILE A 383 9.62 10.08 16.59
N ILE A 384 8.60 10.43 15.81
CA ILE A 384 7.73 9.50 15.10
C ILE A 384 8.55 8.67 14.11
N GLU A 385 9.46 9.30 13.37
CA GLU A 385 10.32 8.61 12.41
C GLU A 385 11.19 7.56 13.12
N ALA A 386 11.90 7.94 14.18
CA ALA A 386 12.75 7.04 14.96
C ALA A 386 11.94 5.88 15.56
N TRP A 387 10.79 6.17 16.16
CA TRP A 387 9.89 5.15 16.69
C TRP A 387 9.36 4.22 15.60
N ASN A 388 8.95 4.76 14.46
CA ASN A 388 8.42 3.99 13.34
C ASN A 388 9.49 3.05 12.76
N ASN A 389 10.74 3.50 12.68
CA ASN A 389 11.89 2.68 12.29
C ASN A 389 12.12 1.54 13.31
N ALA A 390 12.15 1.85 14.61
CA ALA A 390 12.33 0.86 15.66
C ALA A 390 11.19 -0.18 15.70
N PHE A 391 9.94 0.27 15.56
CA PHE A 391 8.76 -0.59 15.51
C PHE A 391 8.80 -1.55 14.30
N ARG A 392 9.17 -1.03 13.12
CA ARG A 392 9.35 -1.85 11.90
C ARG A 392 10.45 -2.90 12.09
N GLN A 393 11.58 -2.54 12.70
CA GLN A 393 12.68 -3.46 13.00
C GLN A 393 12.28 -4.55 14.02
N GLN A 394 11.65 -4.18 15.14
CA GLN A 394 11.17 -5.15 16.13
C GLN A 394 10.17 -6.14 15.54
N ARG A 395 9.26 -5.65 14.69
CA ARG A 395 8.33 -6.50 13.96
C ARG A 395 9.07 -7.48 13.04
N TRP A 396 10.07 -7.00 12.30
CA TRP A 396 10.90 -7.84 11.45
C TRP A 396 11.64 -8.93 12.26
N ARG A 397 12.18 -8.58 13.43
CA ARG A 397 12.82 -9.56 14.34
C ARG A 397 11.83 -10.61 14.85
N ARG A 398 10.61 -10.21 15.25
CA ARG A 398 9.57 -11.15 15.70
C ARG A 398 9.07 -12.06 14.58
N LEU A 399 8.95 -11.55 13.35
CA LEU A 399 8.60 -12.37 12.19
C LEU A 399 9.71 -13.39 11.90
N LYS A 400 10.99 -12.99 11.95
CA LYS A 400 12.13 -13.90 11.82
C LYS A 400 12.17 -14.95 12.95
N ALA A 401 11.94 -14.55 14.19
CA ALA A 401 11.90 -15.47 15.33
C ALA A 401 10.71 -16.43 15.27
N GLY A 402 9.54 -15.95 14.87
CA GLY A 402 8.36 -16.79 14.64
C GLY A 402 8.58 -17.78 13.51
N LEU A 403 9.18 -17.34 12.39
CA LEU A 403 9.60 -18.22 11.30
C LEU A 403 10.61 -19.26 11.79
N ALA A 404 11.61 -18.87 12.57
CA ALA A 404 12.60 -19.80 13.14
C ALA A 404 11.96 -20.82 14.10
N ALA A 405 11.02 -20.40 14.94
CA ALA A 405 10.27 -21.29 15.83
C ALA A 405 9.35 -22.24 15.06
N SER A 406 8.69 -21.75 14.00
CA SER A 406 7.91 -22.58 13.08
C SER A 406 8.81 -23.58 12.33
N ILE A 407 10.01 -23.17 11.89
CA ILE A 407 11.01 -24.06 11.29
C ILE A 407 11.43 -25.13 12.31
N ALA A 408 11.75 -24.76 13.55
CA ALA A 408 12.12 -25.71 14.60
C ALA A 408 10.98 -26.70 14.93
N ALA A 409 9.73 -26.22 15.02
CA ALA A 409 8.56 -27.08 15.20
C ALA A 409 8.35 -28.03 14.01
N CYS A 410 8.49 -27.52 12.78
CA CYS A 410 8.47 -28.34 11.57
C CYS A 410 9.60 -29.38 11.57
N LEU A 411 10.81 -29.03 12.02
CA LEU A 411 11.94 -29.97 12.15
C LEU A 411 11.66 -31.05 13.20
N CYS A 412 11.03 -30.71 14.33
CA CYS A 412 10.59 -31.70 15.32
C CYS A 412 9.50 -32.63 14.76
N ILE A 413 8.51 -32.09 14.05
CA ILE A 413 7.45 -32.87 13.39
C ILE A 413 8.06 -33.75 12.31
N LEU A 414 9.00 -33.23 11.51
CA LEU A 414 9.77 -34.00 10.53
C LEU A 414 10.61 -35.08 11.21
N GLY A 415 11.18 -34.83 12.38
CA GLY A 415 11.90 -35.85 13.16
C GLY A 415 10.98 -37.01 13.59
N VAL A 416 9.78 -36.69 14.11
CA VAL A 416 8.77 -37.69 14.48
C VAL A 416 8.22 -38.43 13.25
N ALA A 417 7.93 -37.72 12.17
CA ALA A 417 7.47 -38.28 10.92
C ALA A 417 8.55 -39.12 10.22
N SER A 418 9.82 -38.75 10.33
CA SER A 418 10.96 -39.54 9.85
C SER A 418 11.12 -40.81 10.67
N TYR A 419 10.90 -40.76 11.99
CA TYR A 419 10.92 -41.94 12.85
C TYR A 419 9.76 -42.90 12.55
N GLN A 420 8.55 -42.38 12.31
CA GLN A 420 7.41 -43.17 11.87
C GLN A 420 7.58 -43.68 10.42
N GLY A 421 8.15 -42.87 9.54
CA GLY A 421 8.51 -43.23 8.17
C GLY A 421 9.58 -44.32 8.12
N TYR A 422 10.54 -44.31 9.04
CA TYR A 422 11.54 -45.37 9.19
C TYR A 422 10.89 -46.71 9.60
N GLN A 423 9.91 -46.69 10.50
CA GLN A 423 9.11 -47.86 10.89
C GLN A 423 8.29 -48.40 9.69
N ILE A 424 7.66 -47.52 8.91
CA ILE A 424 6.88 -47.87 7.72
C ILE A 424 7.80 -48.37 6.59
N ALA A 425 9.00 -47.79 6.43
CA ALA A 425 10.00 -48.21 5.45
C ALA A 425 10.47 -49.65 5.71
N GLN A 426 10.65 -50.05 6.97
CA GLN A 426 10.95 -51.45 7.31
C GLN A 426 9.79 -52.42 6.97
N HIS A 427 8.54 -51.96 7.02
CA HIS A 427 7.38 -52.75 6.61
C HIS A 427 7.28 -52.84 5.07
N ASN A 428 7.56 -51.75 4.35
CA ASN A 428 7.51 -51.67 2.89
C ASN A 428 8.68 -52.39 2.19
N GLN A 429 9.84 -52.52 2.83
CA GLN A 429 10.94 -53.37 2.33
C GLN A 429 10.54 -54.84 2.14
N ARG A 430 9.49 -55.32 2.84
CA ARG A 430 8.95 -56.68 2.65
C ARG A 430 7.97 -56.79 1.47
N LEU A 431 7.41 -55.67 0.99
CA LEU A 431 6.42 -55.62 -0.11
C LEU A 431 7.06 -55.34 -1.49
N ALA A 432 8.31 -54.86 -1.55
CA ALA A 432 9.00 -54.41 -2.76
C ALA A 432 9.47 -55.52 -3.76
N ARG A 433 8.96 -56.76 -3.68
CA ARG A 433 9.36 -57.87 -4.57
C ARG A 433 8.52 -58.03 -5.85
N ASN A 434 7.44 -57.28 -6.05
CA ASN A 434 6.59 -57.38 -7.25
C ASN A 434 6.51 -56.04 -7.99
N ALA A 435 7.30 -55.86 -9.07
CA ALA A 435 7.49 -54.57 -9.76
C ALA A 435 6.60 -54.33 -11.01
N GLY A 436 5.68 -55.25 -11.34
CA GLY A 436 4.75 -55.11 -12.46
C GLY A 436 5.33 -55.51 -13.83
N THR A 437 4.45 -55.62 -14.83
CA THR A 437 4.75 -56.04 -16.20
C THR A 437 4.47 -54.90 -17.20
N LEU A 438 5.31 -54.78 -18.23
CA LEU A 438 5.13 -53.91 -19.39
C LEU A 438 4.74 -54.79 -20.59
N ASP A 439 3.48 -54.71 -21.00
CA ASP A 439 2.96 -55.32 -22.22
C ASP A 439 3.18 -54.40 -23.42
N ILE A 440 3.69 -54.97 -24.50
CA ILE A 440 4.11 -54.22 -25.68
C ILE A 440 3.40 -54.79 -26.90
N HIS A 441 2.58 -53.94 -27.50
CA HIS A 441 1.88 -54.24 -28.73
C HIS A 441 2.61 -53.55 -29.89
N GLN A 442 3.51 -54.29 -30.54
CA GLN A 442 4.20 -53.81 -31.73
C GLN A 442 3.33 -54.04 -32.97
N THR A 443 3.12 -52.98 -33.75
CA THR A 443 2.52 -53.09 -35.10
C THR A 443 3.58 -53.16 -36.20
N THR A 444 4.86 -52.98 -35.85
CA THR A 444 6.01 -52.95 -36.76
C THR A 444 7.23 -53.57 -36.07
N ALA A 445 8.14 -54.18 -36.84
CA ALA A 445 9.35 -54.78 -36.31
C ALA A 445 10.39 -53.70 -35.96
N ALA A 446 10.32 -53.18 -34.72
CA ALA A 446 11.27 -52.20 -34.19
C ALA A 446 12.16 -52.83 -33.09
N THR A 447 13.42 -52.40 -33.03
CA THR A 447 14.30 -52.73 -31.90
C THR A 447 13.88 -51.88 -30.70
N LEU A 448 13.66 -52.53 -29.56
CA LEU A 448 13.17 -51.89 -28.36
C LEU A 448 14.24 -51.87 -27.25
N THR A 449 14.43 -50.70 -26.64
CA THR A 449 15.29 -50.53 -25.46
C THR A 449 14.56 -49.75 -24.38
N LEU A 450 14.68 -50.18 -23.13
CA LEU A 450 14.07 -49.55 -21.97
C LEU A 450 15.18 -48.90 -21.12
N ALA A 451 15.18 -47.57 -21.01
CA ALA A 451 16.13 -46.82 -20.19
C ALA A 451 15.46 -46.33 -18.91
N CYS A 452 16.08 -46.56 -17.75
CA CYS A 452 15.65 -45.97 -16.49
C CYS A 452 16.08 -44.50 -16.45
N ILE A 453 15.14 -43.59 -16.19
CA ILE A 453 15.38 -42.15 -16.08
C ILE A 453 15.43 -41.72 -14.61
N ARG A 454 14.55 -42.30 -13.76
CA ARG A 454 14.49 -41.97 -12.33
C ARG A 454 14.09 -43.18 -11.50
N HIS A 455 14.92 -43.55 -10.52
CA HIS A 455 14.61 -44.62 -9.58
C HIS A 455 13.90 -44.08 -8.33
N TYR A 456 12.86 -44.76 -7.84
CA TYR A 456 12.09 -44.29 -6.67
C TYR A 456 12.64 -44.73 -5.32
N ASP A 457 13.57 -45.69 -5.29
CA ASP A 457 14.29 -46.09 -4.08
C ASP A 457 15.43 -45.11 -3.73
N PRO A 458 15.39 -44.45 -2.54
CA PRO A 458 16.45 -43.53 -2.11
C PRO A 458 17.80 -44.26 -1.99
N GLY A 459 18.76 -43.90 -2.84
CA GLY A 459 20.13 -44.46 -2.83
C GLY A 459 20.43 -45.45 -3.95
N ARG A 460 19.45 -45.76 -4.82
CA ARG A 460 19.67 -46.54 -6.04
C ARG A 460 19.68 -45.61 -7.26
N ALA A 461 20.77 -45.60 -8.01
CA ALA A 461 20.84 -44.89 -9.29
C ALA A 461 20.20 -45.74 -10.40
N CYS A 462 19.67 -45.09 -11.43
CA CYS A 462 19.28 -45.80 -12.65
C CYS A 462 20.50 -46.47 -13.30
N PRO A 463 20.36 -47.70 -13.82
CA PRO A 463 21.40 -48.31 -14.63
C PRO A 463 21.75 -47.41 -15.83
N PRO A 464 23.04 -47.26 -16.18
CA PRO A 464 23.47 -46.38 -17.27
C PRO A 464 23.09 -46.92 -18.65
N ASP A 465 23.04 -48.24 -18.80
CA ASP A 465 22.78 -48.89 -20.09
C ASP A 465 21.28 -49.21 -20.27
N PRO A 466 20.67 -48.85 -21.41
CA PRO A 466 19.31 -49.26 -21.74
C PRO A 466 19.18 -50.78 -21.82
N ILE A 467 18.09 -51.32 -21.29
CA ILE A 467 17.79 -52.75 -21.25
C ILE A 467 17.13 -53.15 -22.59
N PRO A 468 17.68 -54.10 -23.36
CA PRO A 468 17.01 -54.61 -24.56
C PRO A 468 15.71 -55.32 -24.20
N VAL A 469 14.61 -54.97 -24.88
CA VAL A 469 13.31 -55.60 -24.64
C VAL A 469 13.07 -56.71 -25.66
N LYS A 470 12.79 -57.92 -25.16
CA LYS A 470 12.54 -59.11 -26.00
C LYS A 470 11.10 -59.60 -25.79
N GLY A 471 10.35 -59.77 -26.87
CA GLY A 471 8.98 -60.28 -26.83
C GLY A 471 7.91 -59.18 -26.68
N THR A 472 6.68 -59.59 -26.34
CA THR A 472 5.50 -58.72 -26.22
C THR A 472 5.15 -58.38 -24.76
N SER A 473 5.94 -58.82 -23.79
CA SER A 473 5.78 -58.50 -22.37
C SER A 473 7.12 -58.62 -21.67
N MET A 474 7.42 -57.73 -20.71
CA MET A 474 8.61 -57.82 -19.86
C MET A 474 8.31 -57.45 -18.41
N ASP A 475 8.97 -58.13 -17.48
CA ASP A 475 8.99 -57.71 -16.07
C ASP A 475 9.86 -56.47 -15.91
N LEU A 476 9.37 -55.51 -15.15
CA LEU A 476 10.06 -54.25 -14.92
C LEU A 476 11.08 -54.40 -13.76
N PRO A 477 12.29 -53.83 -13.87
CA PRO A 477 13.36 -53.99 -12.87
C PRO A 477 13.04 -53.47 -11.45
N GLY A 478 12.04 -52.60 -11.33
CA GLY A 478 11.68 -51.92 -10.08
C GLY A 478 10.81 -50.67 -10.32
N PRO A 479 10.27 -50.05 -9.26
CA PRO A 479 9.51 -48.82 -9.35
C PRO A 479 10.43 -47.66 -9.76
N ALA A 480 10.27 -47.20 -10.99
CA ALA A 480 11.06 -46.13 -11.60
C ALA A 480 10.30 -45.53 -12.80
N ASP A 481 10.78 -44.37 -13.26
CA ASP A 481 10.41 -43.80 -14.56
C ASP A 481 11.33 -44.38 -15.62
N TYR A 482 10.74 -44.90 -16.68
CA TYR A 482 11.47 -45.44 -17.82
C TYR A 482 11.05 -44.75 -19.13
N VAL A 483 11.94 -44.80 -20.11
CA VAL A 483 11.65 -44.47 -21.49
C VAL A 483 11.86 -45.71 -22.34
N LEU A 484 10.81 -46.13 -23.04
CA LEU A 484 10.87 -47.17 -24.05
C LEU A 484 11.16 -46.53 -25.41
N THR A 485 12.36 -46.76 -25.94
CA THR A 485 12.73 -46.31 -27.29
C THR A 485 12.47 -47.44 -28.28
N ALA A 486 11.66 -47.16 -29.30
CA ALA A 486 11.49 -48.02 -30.46
C ALA A 486 12.25 -47.45 -31.65
N ARG A 487 13.14 -48.25 -32.25
CA ARG A 487 14.02 -47.83 -33.35
C ARG A 487 14.01 -48.81 -34.51
N THR A 488 13.91 -48.26 -35.72
CA THR A 488 14.16 -48.93 -37.00
C THR A 488 15.33 -48.24 -37.71
N ALA A 489 15.65 -48.64 -38.94
CA ALA A 489 16.60 -47.91 -39.78
C ALA A 489 16.09 -46.51 -40.17
N ASP A 490 14.77 -46.33 -40.24
CA ASP A 490 14.14 -45.13 -40.80
C ASP A 490 13.59 -44.17 -39.74
N TRP A 491 13.29 -44.65 -38.53
CA TRP A 491 12.68 -43.84 -37.48
C TRP A 491 13.03 -44.30 -36.07
N SER A 492 12.87 -43.38 -35.11
CA SER A 492 13.03 -43.62 -33.66
C SER A 492 11.93 -42.87 -32.90
N VAL A 493 11.20 -43.54 -32.02
CA VAL A 493 10.16 -42.94 -31.17
C VAL A 493 10.41 -43.32 -29.71
N ASP A 494 10.38 -42.32 -28.83
CA ASP A 494 10.52 -42.48 -27.38
C ASP A 494 9.13 -42.41 -26.71
N TYR A 495 8.77 -43.50 -26.02
CA TYR A 495 7.51 -43.63 -25.28
C TYR A 495 7.79 -43.57 -23.77
N PRO A 496 7.13 -42.68 -23.02
CA PRO A 496 7.22 -42.68 -21.57
C PRO A 496 6.57 -43.92 -20.93
N VAL A 497 7.20 -44.49 -19.91
CA VAL A 497 6.70 -45.62 -19.12
C VAL A 497 6.90 -45.32 -17.62
N TYR A 498 5.83 -44.94 -16.91
CA TYR A 498 5.86 -44.50 -15.51
C TYR A 498 5.34 -45.59 -14.56
N ILE A 499 6.13 -46.08 -13.60
CA ILE A 499 5.72 -47.17 -12.68
C ILE A 499 5.88 -46.78 -11.21
N HIS A 500 4.77 -46.69 -10.48
CA HIS A 500 4.74 -46.43 -9.04
C HIS A 500 4.09 -47.56 -8.24
N GLY A 501 4.87 -48.15 -7.33
CA GLY A 501 4.50 -48.54 -5.95
C GLY A 501 3.39 -49.57 -5.65
N VAL A 502 2.39 -49.78 -6.49
CA VAL A 502 1.34 -50.80 -6.32
C VAL A 502 0.84 -51.11 -7.72
N THR A 503 1.04 -52.34 -8.21
CA THR A 503 0.90 -52.85 -9.60
C THR A 503 -0.38 -52.37 -10.37
N HIS A 504 -0.56 -52.51 -11.71
CA HIS A 504 -0.46 -53.71 -12.56
C HIS A 504 -0.44 -53.31 -14.06
N GLN A 505 0.28 -54.06 -14.90
CA GLN A 505 0.28 -54.04 -16.38
C GLN A 505 0.20 -52.67 -17.07
N MET A 506 1.33 -52.18 -17.58
CA MET A 506 1.35 -51.08 -18.55
C MET A 506 1.30 -51.62 -19.97
N ALA A 507 0.44 -51.09 -20.82
CA ALA A 507 0.43 -51.42 -22.25
C ALA A 507 0.99 -50.23 -23.07
N VAL A 508 2.00 -50.49 -23.90
CA VAL A 508 2.50 -49.51 -24.87
C VAL A 508 2.27 -50.03 -26.28
N ARG A 509 1.56 -49.25 -27.11
CA ARG A 509 1.44 -49.54 -28.54
C ARG A 509 2.58 -48.86 -29.29
N VAL A 510 3.47 -49.67 -29.85
CA VAL A 510 4.56 -49.20 -30.69
C VAL A 510 4.05 -49.12 -32.13
N VAL A 511 4.02 -47.90 -32.64
CA VAL A 511 3.49 -47.54 -33.95
C VAL A 511 4.49 -46.63 -34.66
N PRO A 512 4.70 -46.81 -35.98
CA PRO A 512 5.58 -45.93 -36.72
C PRO A 512 5.06 -44.49 -36.67
N PRO A 513 5.94 -43.48 -36.64
CA PRO A 513 5.51 -42.11 -36.76
C PRO A 513 4.81 -41.89 -38.12
N PRO A 514 3.91 -40.91 -38.23
CA PRO A 514 3.27 -40.59 -39.50
C PRO A 514 4.30 -40.33 -40.60
N SER A 515 4.06 -40.90 -41.79
CA SER A 515 4.98 -40.79 -42.94
C SER A 515 5.17 -39.37 -43.46
N ARG A 516 4.25 -38.46 -43.12
CA ARG A 516 4.30 -37.04 -43.48
C ARG A 516 3.93 -36.19 -42.28
N ILE A 517 4.92 -35.52 -41.72
CA ILE A 517 4.74 -34.49 -40.69
C ILE A 517 4.47 -33.15 -41.41
N PRO A 518 3.41 -32.39 -41.06
CA PRO A 518 3.19 -31.06 -41.61
C PRO A 518 4.41 -30.15 -41.39
N SER A 519 4.73 -29.34 -42.41
CA SER A 519 5.87 -28.41 -42.33
C SER A 519 5.75 -27.48 -41.13
N GLY A 520 6.85 -27.31 -40.38
CA GLY A 520 6.90 -26.48 -39.17
C GLY A 520 6.31 -27.13 -37.91
N MET A 521 5.82 -28.37 -37.97
CA MET A 521 5.28 -29.10 -36.82
C MET A 521 6.17 -30.29 -36.44
N ALA A 522 6.07 -30.70 -35.18
CA ALA A 522 6.64 -31.94 -34.66
C ALA A 522 5.55 -32.94 -34.31
N TYR A 523 5.84 -34.23 -34.46
CA TYR A 523 4.96 -35.31 -34.03
C TYR A 523 5.15 -35.63 -32.55
N ILE A 524 4.06 -35.56 -31.77
CA ILE A 524 4.02 -35.95 -30.37
C ILE A 524 3.32 -37.32 -30.28
N PRO A 525 4.01 -38.38 -29.81
CA PRO A 525 3.44 -39.72 -29.76
C PRO A 525 2.25 -39.84 -28.81
N ALA A 526 1.32 -40.75 -29.13
CA ALA A 526 0.25 -41.13 -28.21
C ALA A 526 0.83 -41.81 -26.95
N GLY A 527 0.14 -41.69 -25.82
CA GLY A 527 0.50 -42.42 -24.61
C GLY A 527 0.20 -41.67 -23.32
N ARG A 528 0.33 -42.40 -22.21
CA ARG A 528 0.11 -41.90 -20.85
C ARG A 528 1.31 -41.11 -20.36
N PHE A 529 1.06 -40.02 -19.64
CA PHE A 529 2.09 -39.27 -18.95
C PHE A 529 1.61 -38.74 -17.60
N ARG A 530 2.56 -38.37 -16.75
CA ARG A 530 2.30 -37.80 -15.43
C ARG A 530 2.17 -36.29 -15.53
N MET A 531 0.97 -35.77 -15.35
CA MET A 531 0.65 -34.34 -15.40
C MET A 531 0.68 -33.72 -14.00
N GLY A 532 1.10 -32.46 -13.89
CA GLY A 532 1.18 -31.68 -12.65
C GLY A 532 2.49 -31.85 -11.86
N ASP A 533 2.56 -31.19 -10.70
CA ASP A 533 3.77 -31.07 -9.88
C ASP A 533 4.28 -32.42 -9.36
N LYS A 534 5.49 -32.78 -9.75
CA LYS A 534 6.09 -34.11 -9.62
C LYS A 534 6.86 -34.32 -8.30
N ASP A 535 6.69 -33.41 -7.33
CA ASP A 535 7.42 -33.36 -6.05
C ASP A 535 8.94 -33.56 -6.25
N LEU A 536 9.49 -32.93 -7.31
CA LEU A 536 10.88 -33.08 -7.77
C LEU A 536 11.86 -32.09 -7.12
N LEU A 537 11.36 -31.08 -6.41
CA LEU A 537 12.13 -30.05 -5.71
C LEU A 537 11.63 -29.89 -4.28
N ASP A 538 12.49 -29.47 -3.36
CA ASP A 538 12.12 -29.06 -1.99
C ASP A 538 11.14 -27.86 -1.98
N VAL A 539 10.99 -27.20 -3.13
CA VAL A 539 9.99 -26.16 -3.38
C VAL A 539 8.71 -26.82 -3.88
N LYS A 540 7.71 -26.91 -3.00
CA LYS A 540 6.37 -27.35 -3.36
C LYS A 540 5.80 -26.46 -4.48
N GLY A 541 5.37 -27.05 -5.60
CA GLY A 541 4.62 -26.34 -6.62
C GLY A 541 3.32 -25.77 -6.10
N LEU A 542 2.74 -24.83 -6.85
CA LEU A 542 1.56 -24.10 -6.41
C LEU A 542 0.36 -25.04 -6.35
N GLU A 543 -0.64 -24.70 -5.53
CA GLU A 543 -1.83 -25.54 -5.31
C GLU A 543 -2.56 -25.90 -6.61
N ASN A 544 -2.48 -25.04 -7.64
CA ASN A 544 -3.14 -25.28 -8.92
C ASN A 544 -2.42 -26.31 -9.81
N GLU A 545 -1.18 -26.66 -9.50
CA GLU A 545 -0.37 -27.68 -10.20
C GLU A 545 -0.55 -29.07 -9.56
N ARG A 546 -1.40 -29.20 -8.53
CA ARG A 546 -1.56 -30.39 -7.69
C ARG A 546 -3.03 -30.86 -7.67
N PRO A 547 -3.28 -32.16 -7.43
CA PRO A 547 -2.29 -33.23 -7.34
C PRO A 547 -1.73 -33.60 -8.71
N SER A 548 -0.55 -34.19 -8.73
CA SER A 548 -0.09 -34.87 -9.93
C SER A 548 -0.96 -36.13 -10.17
N HIS A 549 -1.24 -36.42 -11.44
CA HIS A 549 -2.16 -37.48 -11.86
C HIS A 549 -1.77 -38.03 -13.24
N ASP A 550 -2.25 -39.21 -13.60
CA ASP A 550 -1.93 -39.86 -14.87
C ASP A 550 -2.93 -39.46 -15.94
N VAL A 551 -2.43 -39.04 -17.09
CA VAL A 551 -3.25 -38.56 -18.21
C VAL A 551 -2.86 -39.30 -19.47
N GLU A 552 -3.86 -39.78 -20.21
CA GLU A 552 -3.66 -40.35 -21.54
C GLU A 552 -3.91 -39.31 -22.62
N VAL A 553 -2.95 -39.10 -23.52
CA VAL A 553 -3.06 -38.13 -24.62
C VAL A 553 -2.81 -38.85 -25.94
N ALA A 554 -3.72 -38.67 -26.90
CA ALA A 554 -3.61 -39.19 -28.25
C ALA A 554 -2.38 -38.62 -28.98
N GLY A 555 -1.99 -39.22 -30.09
CA GLY A 555 -0.94 -38.67 -30.94
C GLY A 555 -1.43 -37.41 -31.65
N PHE A 556 -0.57 -36.41 -31.79
CA PHE A 556 -0.91 -35.15 -32.45
C PHE A 556 0.35 -34.47 -33.01
N TYR A 557 0.15 -33.42 -33.80
CA TYR A 557 1.22 -32.53 -34.24
C TYR A 557 1.18 -31.23 -33.45
N MET A 558 2.33 -30.66 -33.11
CA MET A 558 2.46 -29.33 -32.48
C MET A 558 3.44 -28.46 -33.25
N ASP A 559 3.16 -27.18 -33.39
CA ASP A 559 4.09 -26.23 -33.98
C ASP A 559 5.42 -26.23 -33.21
N THR A 560 6.52 -26.32 -33.97
CA THR A 560 7.88 -26.38 -33.40
C THR A 560 8.26 -25.13 -32.62
N HIS A 561 7.67 -24.00 -32.95
CA HIS A 561 7.84 -22.71 -32.28
C HIS A 561 6.50 -21.99 -32.10
N GLU A 562 6.49 -20.93 -31.31
CA GLU A 562 5.37 -19.98 -31.21
C GLU A 562 5.08 -19.34 -32.57
N VAL A 563 3.83 -18.94 -32.81
CA VAL A 563 3.45 -18.24 -34.04
C VAL A 563 4.21 -16.92 -34.10
N ILE A 564 4.93 -16.70 -35.20
CA ILE A 564 5.75 -15.49 -35.36
C ILE A 564 4.97 -14.34 -35.97
N ASN A 565 5.44 -13.11 -35.76
CA ASN A 565 4.84 -11.90 -36.31
C ASN A 565 4.62 -11.98 -37.83
N ALA A 566 5.58 -12.50 -38.61
CA ALA A 566 5.43 -12.60 -40.06
C ALA A 566 4.23 -13.47 -40.48
N GLN A 567 4.03 -14.59 -39.78
CA GLN A 567 2.90 -15.50 -40.03
C GLN A 567 1.57 -14.86 -39.66
N TYR A 568 1.52 -14.22 -38.48
CA TYR A 568 0.30 -13.56 -38.01
C TYR A 568 -0.11 -12.39 -38.90
N GLN A 569 0.85 -11.53 -39.27
CA GLN A 569 0.61 -10.41 -40.18
C GLN A 569 0.14 -10.89 -41.56
N GLN A 570 0.64 -12.02 -42.05
CA GLN A 570 0.12 -12.62 -43.28
C GLN A 570 -1.36 -12.99 -43.15
N CYS A 571 -1.77 -13.63 -42.04
CA CYS A 571 -3.18 -13.93 -41.78
C CYS A 571 -4.06 -12.67 -41.74
N VAL A 572 -3.55 -11.58 -41.14
CA VAL A 572 -4.23 -10.29 -41.10
C VAL A 572 -4.39 -9.69 -42.51
N ARG A 573 -3.34 -9.73 -43.34
CA ARG A 573 -3.40 -9.25 -44.74
C ARG A 573 -4.36 -10.06 -45.60
N GLU A 574 -4.47 -11.35 -45.34
CA GLU A 574 -5.40 -12.27 -46.02
C GLU A 574 -6.85 -12.14 -45.51
N GLY A 575 -7.09 -11.34 -44.46
CA GLY A 575 -8.42 -11.15 -43.87
C GLY A 575 -8.89 -12.30 -42.97
N GLY A 576 -8.03 -13.28 -42.68
CA GLY A 576 -8.33 -14.41 -41.80
C GLY A 576 -8.18 -14.11 -40.31
N CYS A 577 -7.46 -13.03 -39.96
CA CYS A 577 -7.20 -12.61 -38.59
C CYS A 577 -7.40 -11.09 -38.43
N THR A 578 -7.66 -10.65 -37.20
CA THR A 578 -7.64 -9.22 -36.83
C THR A 578 -6.25 -8.82 -36.32
N PRO A 579 -5.81 -7.55 -36.46
CA PRO A 579 -4.55 -7.10 -35.87
C PRO A 579 -4.53 -7.29 -34.34
N PRO A 580 -3.34 -7.47 -33.72
CA PRO A 580 -3.22 -7.48 -32.26
C PRO A 580 -3.84 -6.21 -31.64
N GLN A 581 -4.37 -6.27 -30.41
CA GLN A 581 -5.21 -5.19 -29.89
C GLN A 581 -4.44 -3.90 -29.55
N HIS A 582 -3.13 -4.01 -29.27
CA HIS A 582 -2.26 -2.86 -29.01
C HIS A 582 -1.36 -2.57 -30.20
N ARG A 583 -1.46 -1.34 -30.74
CA ARG A 583 -0.64 -0.86 -31.87
C ARG A 583 0.86 -1.07 -31.65
N SER A 584 1.33 -0.90 -30.41
CA SER A 584 2.74 -1.02 -30.06
C SER A 584 3.30 -2.43 -30.21
N CYS A 585 2.43 -3.43 -30.40
CA CYS A 585 2.80 -4.83 -30.56
C CYS A 585 2.82 -5.28 -32.04
N TYR A 586 2.44 -4.41 -32.98
CA TYR A 586 2.48 -4.73 -34.42
C TYR A 586 2.87 -3.56 -35.35
N ASP A 587 2.89 -2.32 -34.86
CA ASP A 587 3.31 -1.14 -35.61
C ASP A 587 4.75 -0.73 -35.23
N PRO A 588 5.74 -0.90 -36.13
CA PRO A 588 7.13 -0.53 -35.86
C PRO A 588 7.36 0.99 -35.74
N TYR A 589 6.40 1.82 -36.13
CA TYR A 589 6.53 3.29 -36.10
C TYR A 589 5.99 3.92 -34.81
N GLU A 590 5.42 3.14 -33.88
CA GLU A 590 4.92 3.64 -32.59
C GLU A 590 6.04 3.76 -31.55
N ARG A 591 6.43 5.00 -31.23
CA ARG A 591 7.64 5.37 -30.48
C ARG A 591 7.67 5.00 -28.98
N GLN A 592 6.64 4.34 -28.44
CA GLN A 592 6.53 4.11 -26.98
C GLN A 592 7.17 2.80 -26.50
N VAL A 593 7.44 1.81 -27.36
CA VAL A 593 7.96 0.49 -26.94
C VAL A 593 9.18 0.00 -27.75
N GLY A 594 9.54 0.70 -28.84
CA GLY A 594 10.67 0.33 -29.70
C GLY A 594 10.42 -0.95 -30.50
N GLU A 595 11.34 -1.30 -31.41
CA GLU A 595 11.26 -2.47 -32.31
C GLU A 595 11.24 -3.84 -31.60
N SER A 596 11.15 -3.87 -30.26
CA SER A 596 11.46 -5.03 -29.42
C SER A 596 10.44 -6.17 -29.46
N PHE A 597 9.26 -5.98 -30.06
CA PHE A 597 8.22 -7.02 -30.15
C PHE A 597 7.64 -7.22 -31.56
N VAL A 598 8.09 -6.43 -32.54
CA VAL A 598 7.50 -6.36 -33.88
C VAL A 598 8.35 -7.03 -34.95
N LYS A 599 9.51 -7.62 -34.58
CA LYS A 599 10.38 -8.29 -35.56
C LYS A 599 9.71 -9.53 -36.10
N GLU A 600 9.91 -9.78 -37.39
CA GLU A 600 9.24 -10.86 -38.13
C GLU A 600 9.39 -12.25 -37.50
N THR A 601 10.54 -12.53 -36.88
CA THR A 601 10.90 -13.83 -36.29
C THR A 601 10.59 -13.93 -34.79
N GLN A 602 10.08 -12.86 -34.16
CA GLN A 602 9.63 -12.90 -32.78
C GLN A 602 8.22 -13.49 -32.67
N PRO A 603 7.89 -14.09 -31.52
CA PRO A 603 6.52 -14.53 -31.27
C PRO A 603 5.56 -13.34 -31.32
N VAL A 604 4.39 -13.55 -31.94
CA VAL A 604 3.31 -12.57 -31.88
C VAL A 604 2.78 -12.46 -30.45
N VAL A 605 2.58 -11.23 -29.99
CA VAL A 605 2.08 -10.91 -28.65
C VAL A 605 0.93 -9.91 -28.72
N CYS A 606 0.28 -9.63 -27.59
CA CYS A 606 -0.89 -8.74 -27.51
C CYS A 606 -2.10 -9.24 -28.33
N VAL A 607 -2.20 -10.56 -28.46
CA VAL A 607 -3.34 -11.27 -29.03
C VAL A 607 -4.14 -11.90 -27.90
N ASP A 608 -5.46 -11.79 -27.98
CA ASP A 608 -6.35 -12.44 -27.03
C ASP A 608 -6.52 -13.94 -27.36
N TRP A 609 -7.17 -14.69 -26.48
CA TRP A 609 -7.35 -16.12 -26.67
C TRP A 609 -8.17 -16.45 -27.93
N GLN A 610 -9.15 -15.63 -28.26
CA GLN A 610 -10.01 -15.83 -29.43
C GLN A 610 -9.23 -15.56 -30.72
N GLN A 611 -8.40 -14.53 -30.76
CA GLN A 611 -7.49 -14.22 -31.87
C GLN A 611 -6.48 -15.35 -32.11
N ALA A 612 -5.90 -15.90 -31.04
CA ALA A 612 -5.00 -17.05 -31.12
C ALA A 612 -5.70 -18.28 -31.71
N LYS A 613 -6.90 -18.58 -31.22
CA LYS A 613 -7.73 -19.68 -31.72
C LYS A 613 -8.10 -19.51 -33.20
N THR A 614 -8.59 -18.32 -33.58
CA THR A 614 -8.94 -18.00 -34.97
C THR A 614 -7.75 -18.13 -35.91
N PHE A 615 -6.54 -17.71 -35.49
CA PHE A 615 -5.35 -17.94 -36.30
C PHE A 615 -5.09 -19.43 -36.53
N CYS A 616 -5.12 -20.25 -35.48
CA CYS A 616 -4.89 -21.69 -35.63
C CYS A 616 -5.93 -22.34 -36.55
N GLU A 617 -7.21 -21.98 -36.39
CA GLU A 617 -8.31 -22.45 -37.26
C GLU A 617 -8.10 -22.04 -38.73
N SER A 618 -7.63 -20.81 -38.99
CA SER A 618 -7.32 -20.34 -40.35
C SER A 618 -6.22 -21.12 -41.07
N LYS A 619 -5.44 -21.92 -40.33
CA LYS A 619 -4.36 -22.77 -40.85
C LYS A 619 -4.69 -24.26 -40.76
N ASP A 620 -5.96 -24.62 -40.58
CA ASP A 620 -6.44 -26.00 -40.36
C ASP A 620 -5.76 -26.68 -39.16
N LYS A 621 -5.57 -25.90 -38.09
CA LYS A 621 -5.04 -26.31 -36.78
C LYS A 621 -6.00 -25.89 -35.67
N ARG A 622 -5.60 -26.06 -34.41
CA ARG A 622 -6.29 -25.60 -33.20
C ARG A 622 -5.28 -25.17 -32.14
N LEU A 623 -5.73 -24.58 -31.04
CA LEU A 623 -4.89 -24.48 -29.85
C LEU A 623 -4.64 -25.89 -29.27
N PRO A 624 -3.46 -26.16 -28.67
CA PRO A 624 -3.24 -27.38 -27.89
C PRO A 624 -4.12 -27.37 -26.65
N THR A 625 -4.45 -28.55 -26.12
CA THR A 625 -4.95 -28.65 -24.74
C THR A 625 -3.81 -28.44 -23.75
N GLU A 626 -4.15 -28.13 -22.50
CA GLU A 626 -3.19 -28.00 -21.41
C GLU A 626 -2.38 -29.30 -21.22
N ALA A 627 -3.05 -30.45 -21.33
CA ALA A 627 -2.41 -31.76 -21.22
C ALA A 627 -1.47 -32.06 -22.38
N GLU A 628 -1.87 -31.72 -23.61
CA GLU A 628 -1.02 -31.83 -24.80
C GLU A 628 0.23 -30.97 -24.66
N TRP A 629 0.05 -29.72 -24.24
CA TRP A 629 1.15 -28.78 -24.06
C TRP A 629 2.16 -29.28 -23.01
N GLU A 630 1.69 -29.73 -21.84
CA GLU A 630 2.60 -30.20 -20.78
C GLU A 630 3.36 -31.46 -21.19
N LYS A 631 2.68 -32.43 -21.80
CA LYS A 631 3.31 -33.64 -22.34
C LYS A 631 4.39 -33.30 -23.36
N ALA A 632 4.07 -32.38 -24.27
CA ALA A 632 4.97 -31.95 -25.32
C ALA A 632 6.18 -31.18 -24.76
N ALA A 633 5.98 -30.32 -23.76
CA ALA A 633 7.04 -29.54 -23.12
C ALA A 633 8.00 -30.41 -22.29
N ALA A 634 7.46 -31.32 -21.48
CA ALA A 634 8.22 -32.15 -20.56
C ALA A 634 9.02 -33.26 -21.25
N GLY A 635 8.67 -33.62 -22.49
CA GLY A 635 9.33 -34.69 -23.23
C GLY A 635 9.03 -36.09 -22.67
N PRO A 636 9.60 -37.14 -23.28
CA PRO A 636 9.38 -38.52 -22.85
C PRO A 636 9.93 -38.80 -21.44
N GLU A 637 10.90 -38.01 -20.96
CA GLU A 637 11.44 -38.12 -19.60
C GLU A 637 10.60 -37.43 -18.53
N GLY A 638 9.66 -36.59 -18.92
CA GLY A 638 8.84 -35.84 -17.98
C GLY A 638 9.64 -34.81 -17.18
N TYR A 639 10.56 -34.08 -17.81
CA TYR A 639 11.39 -33.08 -17.12
C TYR A 639 10.61 -31.87 -16.58
N LEU A 640 11.15 -31.23 -15.53
CA LEU A 640 10.66 -29.97 -14.95
C LEU A 640 10.86 -28.76 -15.86
N TRP A 641 11.93 -28.76 -16.64
CA TRP A 641 12.17 -27.83 -17.74
C TRP A 641 12.46 -28.66 -19.00
N PRO A 642 12.18 -28.16 -20.20
CA PRO A 642 12.33 -28.92 -21.45
C PRO A 642 13.74 -29.51 -21.68
N PHE A 643 14.73 -28.96 -20.98
CA PHE A 643 16.14 -29.35 -21.05
C PHE A 643 16.65 -30.12 -19.80
N GLY A 644 15.80 -30.44 -18.83
CA GLY A 644 16.16 -31.26 -17.66
C GLY A 644 15.51 -30.86 -16.34
N ASN A 645 15.95 -31.50 -15.26
CA ASN A 645 15.49 -31.23 -13.88
C ASN A 645 16.41 -30.27 -13.09
N ALA A 646 17.53 -29.85 -13.69
CA ALA A 646 18.36 -28.78 -13.17
C ALA A 646 18.18 -27.57 -14.10
N PHE A 647 17.77 -26.43 -13.52
CA PHE A 647 17.55 -25.23 -14.31
C PHE A 647 18.87 -24.69 -14.86
N ASP A 648 18.85 -24.28 -16.13
CA ASP A 648 19.97 -23.65 -16.83
C ASP A 648 19.44 -22.40 -17.54
N GLY A 649 19.77 -21.23 -17.01
CA GLY A 649 19.30 -19.94 -17.55
C GLY A 649 19.82 -19.63 -18.96
N THR A 650 20.80 -20.40 -19.46
CA THR A 650 21.30 -20.27 -20.85
C THR A 650 20.40 -20.95 -21.87
N LYS A 651 19.43 -21.76 -21.43
CA LYS A 651 18.58 -22.59 -22.29
C LYS A 651 17.13 -22.11 -22.39
N ALA A 652 16.81 -20.93 -21.86
CA ALA A 652 15.47 -20.36 -21.92
C ALA A 652 15.48 -18.83 -21.86
N ASN A 653 14.45 -18.20 -22.44
CA ASN A 653 14.27 -16.75 -22.29
C ASN A 653 13.53 -16.38 -21.01
N THR A 654 14.24 -15.96 -19.97
CA THR A 654 13.72 -15.80 -18.60
C THR A 654 14.41 -14.64 -17.88
N THR A 655 13.95 -14.25 -16.68
CA THR A 655 14.60 -13.16 -15.93
C THR A 655 16.08 -13.42 -15.62
N GLU A 656 16.48 -14.69 -15.57
CA GLU A 656 17.82 -15.14 -15.25
C GLU A 656 18.83 -14.84 -16.36
N ASN A 657 18.38 -14.64 -17.60
CA ASN A 657 19.25 -14.31 -18.73
C ASN A 657 19.36 -12.79 -19.01
N GLY A 658 18.60 -11.96 -18.29
CA GLY A 658 18.66 -10.49 -18.37
C GLY A 658 18.01 -9.84 -19.60
N ARG A 659 17.25 -10.58 -20.43
CA ARG A 659 16.49 -9.98 -21.54
C ARG A 659 15.22 -9.29 -21.04
N ASP A 660 14.91 -8.13 -21.63
CA ASP A 660 13.74 -7.30 -21.33
C ASP A 660 12.62 -7.42 -22.37
N HIS A 661 12.70 -8.39 -23.29
CA HIS A 661 11.72 -8.68 -24.33
C HIS A 661 11.83 -10.12 -24.86
N SER A 662 10.90 -10.52 -25.74
CA SER A 662 10.93 -11.83 -26.40
C SER A 662 12.12 -11.96 -27.34
N ALA A 663 12.69 -13.16 -27.43
CA ALA A 663 13.72 -13.49 -28.39
C ALA A 663 13.08 -13.96 -29.71
N PRO A 664 13.81 -13.94 -30.84
CA PRO A 664 13.42 -14.69 -32.02
C PRO A 664 13.13 -16.14 -31.65
N VAL A 665 12.09 -16.73 -32.24
CA VAL A 665 11.79 -18.14 -31.97
C VAL A 665 12.92 -19.05 -32.43
N GLY A 666 13.11 -20.16 -31.73
CA GLY A 666 14.21 -21.11 -31.97
C GLY A 666 15.57 -20.61 -31.49
N THR A 667 15.63 -19.58 -30.64
CA THR A 667 16.89 -19.08 -30.07
C THR A 667 17.54 -20.11 -29.14
N TYR A 668 16.73 -20.88 -28.40
CA TYR A 668 17.21 -21.87 -27.42
C TYR A 668 17.00 -23.28 -27.95
N ASP A 669 17.82 -24.23 -27.50
CA ASP A 669 17.77 -25.62 -27.98
C ASP A 669 16.38 -26.25 -27.80
N ALA A 670 15.94 -26.98 -28.83
CA ALA A 670 14.69 -27.72 -28.75
C ALA A 670 14.79 -28.90 -27.78
N ASN A 671 13.64 -29.27 -27.20
CA ASN A 671 13.52 -30.50 -26.42
C ASN A 671 13.57 -31.75 -27.31
N LYS A 672 13.42 -32.94 -26.70
CA LYS A 672 13.47 -34.22 -27.44
C LYS A 672 12.42 -34.36 -28.54
N TYR A 673 11.28 -33.68 -28.41
CA TYR A 673 10.24 -33.64 -29.44
C TYR A 673 10.46 -32.53 -30.47
N LYS A 674 11.64 -31.89 -30.51
CA LYS A 674 11.98 -30.82 -31.46
C LYS A 674 11.09 -29.57 -31.31
N LEU A 675 10.61 -29.32 -30.10
CA LEU A 675 9.89 -28.11 -29.74
C LEU A 675 10.83 -27.11 -29.06
N TYR A 676 10.85 -25.90 -29.59
CA TYR A 676 11.65 -24.78 -29.14
C TYR A 676 10.87 -23.92 -28.14
N ASP A 677 11.60 -23.24 -27.26
CA ASP A 677 11.09 -22.16 -26.40
C ASP A 677 9.92 -22.56 -25.48
N MET A 678 9.79 -23.85 -25.16
CA MET A 678 8.72 -24.38 -24.29
C MET A 678 8.83 -23.91 -22.81
N SER A 679 9.89 -23.17 -22.46
CA SER A 679 10.05 -22.50 -21.16
C SER A 679 10.53 -21.07 -21.38
N GLY A 680 9.75 -20.10 -20.90
CA GLY A 680 10.03 -18.68 -21.07
C GLY A 680 9.63 -18.16 -22.45
N ASN A 681 10.30 -17.11 -22.90
CA ASN A 681 9.98 -16.34 -24.10
C ASN A 681 8.60 -15.69 -23.99
N VAL A 682 7.52 -16.36 -24.36
CA VAL A 682 6.15 -15.88 -24.12
C VAL A 682 5.31 -17.00 -23.53
N SER A 683 4.41 -16.63 -22.61
CA SER A 683 3.40 -17.57 -22.15
C SER A 683 2.47 -17.92 -23.30
N GLU A 684 2.02 -19.16 -23.39
CA GLU A 684 1.25 -19.64 -24.53
C GLU A 684 -0.19 -19.96 -24.17
N TRP A 685 -1.15 -19.38 -24.90
CA TRP A 685 -2.56 -19.75 -24.80
C TRP A 685 -2.79 -21.23 -25.16
N VAL A 686 -3.62 -21.90 -24.37
CA VAL A 686 -4.13 -23.27 -24.65
C VAL A 686 -5.67 -23.27 -24.65
N GLU A 687 -6.30 -24.34 -25.14
CA GLU A 687 -7.76 -24.42 -25.28
C GLU A 687 -8.50 -24.37 -23.92
N ASP A 688 -7.89 -24.92 -22.88
CA ASP A 688 -8.50 -25.14 -21.56
C ASP A 688 -8.97 -23.87 -20.85
N SER A 689 -10.15 -23.97 -20.24
CA SER A 689 -10.61 -23.05 -19.20
C SER A 689 -9.79 -23.24 -17.93
N TYR A 690 -9.39 -22.15 -17.29
CA TYR A 690 -8.67 -22.22 -16.04
C TYR A 690 -9.62 -22.57 -14.89
N ASP A 691 -9.42 -23.75 -14.33
CA ASP A 691 -9.96 -24.16 -13.05
C ASP A 691 -8.82 -24.61 -12.13
N LYS A 692 -8.69 -23.91 -11.00
CA LYS A 692 -7.67 -24.17 -9.97
C LYS A 692 -7.76 -25.59 -9.43
N ALA A 693 -8.96 -26.16 -9.33
CA ALA A 693 -9.20 -27.47 -8.75
C ALA A 693 -9.25 -28.59 -9.80
N PHE A 694 -9.09 -28.28 -11.10
CA PHE A 694 -9.29 -29.25 -12.17
C PHE A 694 -8.49 -30.55 -11.97
N TYR A 695 -7.22 -30.45 -11.61
CA TYR A 695 -6.33 -31.62 -11.41
C TYR A 695 -6.79 -32.56 -10.29
N ALA A 696 -7.63 -32.08 -9.36
CA ALA A 696 -8.20 -32.91 -8.30
C ALA A 696 -9.54 -33.55 -8.70
N LYS A 697 -10.10 -33.20 -9.86
CA LYS A 697 -11.37 -33.75 -10.32
C LYS A 697 -11.15 -35.04 -11.12
N PRO A 698 -12.11 -35.99 -11.09
CA PRO A 698 -12.00 -37.24 -11.85
C PRO A 698 -11.77 -37.03 -13.34
N GLU A 699 -12.37 -35.98 -13.92
CA GLU A 699 -12.30 -35.70 -15.35
C GLU A 699 -10.89 -35.33 -15.84
N ALA A 700 -10.01 -34.87 -14.94
CA ALA A 700 -8.63 -34.57 -15.31
C ALA A 700 -7.81 -35.83 -15.65
N SER A 701 -8.23 -37.00 -15.18
CA SER A 701 -7.59 -38.29 -15.50
C SER A 701 -8.27 -39.01 -16.68
N HIS A 702 -9.27 -38.42 -17.33
CA HIS A 702 -9.87 -38.99 -18.54
C HIS A 702 -8.91 -38.89 -19.74
N PRO A 703 -9.02 -39.77 -20.75
CA PRO A 703 -8.25 -39.63 -21.99
C PRO A 703 -8.54 -38.30 -22.70
N ASN A 704 -7.48 -37.60 -23.09
CA ASN A 704 -7.51 -36.25 -23.70
C ASN A 704 -8.34 -35.26 -22.88
N PRO A 705 -7.99 -35.02 -21.60
CA PRO A 705 -8.79 -34.19 -20.73
C PRO A 705 -8.78 -32.75 -21.26
N LEU A 706 -9.96 -32.13 -21.20
CA LEU A 706 -10.16 -30.75 -21.60
C LEU A 706 -11.04 -30.07 -20.56
N SER A 707 -10.48 -29.08 -19.87
CA SER A 707 -11.24 -28.27 -18.92
C SER A 707 -12.13 -27.28 -19.67
N GLN A 708 -13.44 -27.44 -19.58
CA GLN A 708 -14.42 -26.52 -20.18
C GLN A 708 -15.22 -25.79 -19.11
N SER A 709 -15.44 -24.50 -19.32
CA SER A 709 -16.33 -23.65 -18.52
C SER A 709 -17.36 -22.96 -19.42
N ASP A 710 -18.38 -22.34 -18.81
CA ASP A 710 -19.45 -21.59 -19.50
C ASP A 710 -18.98 -20.27 -20.17
N GLY A 711 -17.68 -20.13 -20.43
CA GLY A 711 -17.08 -18.97 -21.10
C GLY A 711 -16.85 -17.74 -20.20
N LYS A 712 -17.21 -17.80 -18.92
CA LYS A 712 -17.02 -16.70 -17.95
C LYS A 712 -15.73 -16.81 -17.13
N GLY A 713 -15.03 -17.95 -17.22
CA GLY A 713 -13.77 -18.24 -16.53
C GLY A 713 -12.53 -17.70 -17.26
N GLY A 714 -11.38 -17.77 -16.59
CA GLY A 714 -10.09 -17.52 -17.23
C GLY A 714 -9.72 -18.63 -18.23
N ARG A 715 -8.71 -18.38 -19.07
CA ARG A 715 -8.08 -19.37 -19.96
C ARG A 715 -6.67 -19.66 -19.48
N VAL A 716 -6.23 -20.91 -19.63
CA VAL A 716 -4.91 -21.36 -19.19
C VAL A 716 -3.83 -20.77 -20.11
N GLN A 717 -2.69 -20.44 -19.51
CA GLN A 717 -1.44 -20.10 -20.19
C GLN A 717 -0.30 -20.97 -19.66
N ARG A 718 0.59 -21.41 -20.54
CA ARG A 718 1.70 -22.33 -20.23
C ARG A 718 3.06 -21.75 -20.61
N GLY A 719 4.15 -22.37 -20.16
CA GLY A 719 5.54 -22.00 -20.52
C GLY A 719 6.15 -20.84 -19.73
N GLY A 720 5.34 -19.86 -19.33
CA GLY A 720 5.85 -18.62 -18.75
C GLY A 720 6.55 -17.76 -19.81
N SER A 721 7.08 -16.60 -19.44
CA SER A 721 7.62 -15.61 -20.39
C SER A 721 9.00 -15.11 -19.99
N TRP A 722 9.59 -14.25 -20.81
CA TRP A 722 10.85 -13.53 -20.52
C TRP A 722 10.84 -12.76 -19.18
N TRP A 723 9.67 -12.42 -18.65
CA TRP A 723 9.51 -11.74 -17.36
C TRP A 723 9.38 -12.69 -16.15
N HIS A 724 9.23 -13.99 -16.41
CA HIS A 724 9.11 -14.99 -15.35
C HIS A 724 10.47 -15.60 -15.01
N GLY A 725 10.70 -15.84 -13.72
CA GLY A 725 11.89 -16.53 -13.22
C GLY A 725 11.74 -18.05 -13.16
N ILE A 726 12.76 -18.73 -12.63
CA ILE A 726 12.93 -20.21 -12.59
C ILE A 726 11.61 -20.98 -12.30
N GLU A 727 10.88 -20.61 -11.25
CA GLU A 727 9.65 -21.29 -10.82
C GLU A 727 8.48 -21.06 -11.80
N GLY A 728 8.44 -19.89 -12.44
CA GLY A 728 7.38 -19.44 -13.31
C GLY A 728 7.43 -20.03 -14.73
N VAL A 729 8.50 -20.75 -15.07
CA VAL A 729 8.73 -21.34 -16.40
C VAL A 729 8.85 -22.87 -16.39
N ARG A 730 8.49 -23.52 -15.28
CA ARG A 730 8.43 -24.99 -15.21
C ARG A 730 7.39 -25.53 -16.18
N THR A 731 7.64 -26.73 -16.70
CA THR A 731 6.72 -27.44 -17.59
C THR A 731 5.36 -27.68 -16.95
N THR A 732 5.27 -27.76 -15.62
CA THR A 732 4.04 -27.95 -14.83
C THR A 732 3.30 -26.66 -14.48
N ARG A 733 3.94 -25.49 -14.69
CA ARG A 733 3.42 -24.21 -14.20
C ARG A 733 2.15 -23.81 -14.95
N ARG A 734 1.12 -23.45 -14.18
CA ARG A 734 -0.20 -23.02 -14.69
C ARG A 734 -0.42 -21.53 -14.45
N HIS A 735 -0.35 -20.75 -15.52
CA HIS A 735 -0.78 -19.35 -15.53
C HIS A 735 -2.18 -19.25 -16.12
N TRP A 736 -2.82 -18.09 -15.95
CA TRP A 736 -4.13 -17.83 -16.55
C TRP A 736 -4.38 -16.32 -16.67
N ALA A 737 -5.21 -15.96 -17.63
CA ALA A 737 -5.78 -14.62 -17.74
C ALA A 737 -7.21 -14.72 -18.31
N ARG A 738 -7.95 -13.62 -18.35
CA ARG A 738 -9.28 -13.63 -18.99
C ARG A 738 -9.11 -13.80 -20.50
N PRO A 739 -10.09 -14.40 -21.20
CA PRO A 739 -9.98 -14.67 -22.64
C PRO A 739 -9.77 -13.42 -23.50
N HIS A 740 -10.18 -12.23 -23.02
CA HIS A 740 -10.02 -10.94 -23.71
C HIS A 740 -8.79 -10.14 -23.24
N ASP A 741 -8.06 -10.63 -22.22
CA ASP A 741 -6.86 -9.95 -21.75
C ASP A 741 -5.74 -10.13 -22.77
N VAL A 742 -5.01 -9.06 -23.08
CA VAL A 742 -3.86 -9.05 -23.98
C VAL A 742 -2.62 -8.58 -23.22
N SER A 743 -1.45 -9.08 -23.61
CA SER A 743 -0.19 -8.74 -22.95
C SER A 743 1.00 -8.96 -23.89
N THR A 744 2.07 -8.18 -23.70
CA THR A 744 3.38 -8.40 -24.37
C THR A 744 4.10 -9.65 -23.87
N LEU A 745 3.56 -10.30 -22.83
CA LEU A 745 4.09 -11.53 -22.24
C LEU A 745 3.43 -12.80 -22.78
N VAL A 746 2.39 -12.68 -23.61
CA VAL A 746 1.52 -13.80 -23.99
C VAL A 746 1.40 -13.90 -25.50
N GLY A 747 1.72 -15.06 -26.04
CA GLY A 747 1.53 -15.48 -27.42
C GLY A 747 0.84 -16.84 -27.46
N PHE A 748 1.14 -17.65 -28.47
CA PHE A 748 0.57 -19.00 -28.63
C PHE A 748 1.33 -19.82 -29.69
N ARG A 749 1.08 -21.12 -29.69
CA ARG A 749 1.45 -22.05 -30.78
C ARG A 749 0.25 -22.93 -31.12
N CYS A 750 0.21 -23.49 -32.33
CA CYS A 750 -0.89 -24.34 -32.74
C CYS A 750 -0.58 -25.84 -32.63
N ALA A 751 -1.63 -26.64 -32.56
CA ALA A 751 -1.60 -28.09 -32.61
C ALA A 751 -2.59 -28.61 -33.66
N LYS A 752 -2.40 -29.84 -34.12
CA LYS A 752 -3.27 -30.48 -35.11
C LYS A 752 -3.43 -31.97 -34.77
N PRO A 753 -4.66 -32.52 -34.77
CA PRO A 753 -4.85 -33.96 -34.60
C PRO A 753 -4.21 -34.74 -35.76
N LEU A 754 -3.97 -36.05 -35.57
CA LEU A 754 -3.66 -36.95 -36.66
C LEU A 754 -4.92 -37.21 -37.52
N ASP A 755 -4.76 -37.43 -38.82
CA ASP A 755 -5.89 -37.73 -39.72
C ASP A 755 -6.59 -39.05 -39.37
N ASN A 756 -5.85 -40.02 -38.83
CA ASN A 756 -6.35 -41.24 -38.21
C ASN A 756 -5.75 -41.35 -36.80
N PRO A 757 -6.35 -40.71 -35.79
CA PRO A 757 -5.87 -40.85 -34.43
C PRO A 757 -6.09 -42.30 -34.01
N LEU A 758 -5.02 -42.99 -33.62
CA LEU A 758 -5.17 -44.22 -32.86
C LEU A 758 -5.96 -43.87 -31.61
N SER A 759 -7.12 -44.52 -31.42
CA SER A 759 -7.86 -44.38 -30.17
C SER A 759 -6.93 -44.74 -29.01
N PRO A 760 -6.93 -43.95 -27.92
CA PRO A 760 -6.18 -44.28 -26.71
C PRO A 760 -6.48 -45.72 -26.26
#